data_AF-A0A954H0E7-F1
#
_entry.id   AF-A0A954H0E7-F1
#
_cell.length_a   1.000
_cell.length_b   1.000
_cell.length_c   1.000
_cell.angle_alpha   90.00
_cell.angle_beta   90.00
_cell.angle_gamma   90.00
#
_symmetry.space_group_name_H-M   'P 1'
#
loop_
_entity.id
_entity.type
_entity.pdbx_description
1 polymer ?
#
loop_
_entity_poly.entity_id
_entity_poly.type
_entity_poly.pdbx_seq_one_letter_code
_entity_poly.pdbx_strand_id
1 'polypeptide(L)'
;MTVLTPAVAMRDLFGYLNFSHGTPNVRFRVAINWLFTQEAVSSSADLLCEYLLTECEKLQVSGEAAFSDLAQAKSVIELVFHRLLPAYQDHHRDLLGHLGSTDFLAPFLLSRMFEVVLEAGEPWNDVQRVVEVSLQQLNCFIGYRPVAVLENGRRMEVYEHERFCPLPLYFQEGGVAVGRYRQLIESMLAFMKSLPEELTAPAHFSLDRLAELSLDVRAHDHLDPVNKRTNYIFGEWDPECIDTKGYYRRFVLRKLIVDSLVDWVSDGPDRNSADRLYDASAVLCGTILMASAISGSGPQTYDSTVSLTTLLPIVARQRDNFYQTLLETATGENGKRLKRLAEQTRQAFGHVRHELNMRLAKYGADQVQHRHLSWMFARMGFEKASCEEASVIPCLSARFESEIQSRLVLVRRFVKAGQLTESHRQMMEVLDLLHRGIHCGATVDPWNILGFQGQFPLFFAREDSIPDNRVDILLELIEQIFDGCSLIMSEAAALGQTEIHEAVLESFRELAGQWDRYATTTVNDLTHIYGMQSVSAAVKVGKALADWRTAGEAAGDISFWRQHVDEFDVTSSFAQVVTTLLERKDHIAALGLLMQWLSRADTIRLENGGHSIHVLLHKLMHSICASENPADRWIMLRRMFAFMEANAGVFWLVPSLTEFAAEQKKRGRSDHRESLDLEHLFDGDESDEHNLFEAAWDDVSYRDSTDDGNAGDTVDEGYAPGTTEFEVLYRQIEPRLKFLHTVGSLWGIAAVSISRSAASE
;
A
#
# COMPACT_ATOMS: atom_id res chain seq x y z
N MET A 1 -32.05 -29.71 -12.36
CA MET A 1 -32.47 -28.37 -12.81
C MET A 1 -33.52 -28.57 -13.88
N THR A 2 -34.75 -28.14 -13.62
CA THR A 2 -35.82 -28.05 -14.64
C THR A 2 -35.29 -27.19 -15.78
N VAL A 3 -35.41 -27.66 -17.03
CA VAL A 3 -34.98 -26.88 -18.20
C VAL A 3 -35.86 -25.63 -18.26
N LEU A 4 -35.30 -24.50 -17.82
CA LEU A 4 -35.93 -23.20 -17.99
C LEU A 4 -36.02 -22.94 -19.48
N THR A 5 -37.25 -22.84 -19.99
CA THR A 5 -37.46 -22.39 -21.36
C THR A 5 -37.16 -20.89 -21.44
N PRO A 6 -36.67 -20.38 -22.59
CA PRO A 6 -36.38 -18.95 -22.76
C PRO A 6 -37.54 -18.03 -22.31
N ALA A 7 -38.78 -18.43 -22.64
CA ALA A 7 -39.97 -17.67 -22.29
C ALA A 7 -40.22 -17.61 -20.77
N VAL A 8 -39.92 -18.67 -20.02
CA VAL A 8 -40.10 -18.68 -18.56
C VAL A 8 -39.02 -17.85 -17.88
N ALA A 9 -37.76 -17.97 -18.32
CA ALA A 9 -36.67 -17.16 -17.77
C ALA A 9 -36.93 -15.66 -17.95
N MET A 10 -37.38 -15.24 -19.14
CA MET A 10 -37.73 -13.84 -19.39
C MET A 10 -38.89 -13.35 -18.53
N ARG A 11 -39.95 -14.16 -18.38
CA ARG A 11 -41.09 -13.80 -17.52
C ARG A 11 -40.69 -13.64 -16.06
N ASP A 12 -39.87 -14.54 -15.54
CA ASP A 12 -39.35 -14.45 -14.16
C ASP A 12 -38.46 -13.22 -13.98
N LEU A 13 -37.64 -12.88 -14.99
CA LEU A 13 -36.76 -11.71 -14.99
C LEU A 13 -37.56 -10.40 -14.97
N PHE A 14 -38.42 -10.18 -15.97
CA PHE A 14 -39.19 -8.92 -16.05
C PHE A 14 -40.25 -8.82 -14.96
N GLY A 15 -40.82 -9.94 -14.52
CA GLY A 15 -41.70 -9.98 -13.35
C GLY A 15 -40.99 -9.50 -12.09
N TYR A 16 -39.74 -9.91 -11.87
CA TYR A 16 -38.95 -9.40 -10.76
C TYR A 16 -38.62 -7.92 -10.92
N LEU A 17 -38.10 -7.49 -12.07
CA LEU A 17 -37.72 -6.08 -12.29
C LEU A 17 -38.91 -5.11 -12.16
N ASN A 18 -40.12 -5.55 -12.48
CA ASN A 18 -41.30 -4.70 -12.47
C ASN A 18 -42.06 -4.67 -11.14
N PHE A 19 -41.94 -5.71 -10.31
CA PHE A 19 -42.76 -5.85 -9.09
C PHE A 19 -41.97 -5.98 -7.80
N SER A 20 -40.65 -6.17 -7.88
CA SER A 20 -39.80 -6.27 -6.69
C SER A 20 -39.38 -4.89 -6.17
N HIS A 21 -39.08 -4.84 -4.88
CA HIS A 21 -38.42 -3.72 -4.19
C HIS A 21 -36.95 -4.02 -3.86
N GLY A 22 -36.31 -4.93 -4.61
CA GLY A 22 -34.89 -5.24 -4.48
C GLY A 22 -34.54 -6.43 -3.58
N THR A 23 -35.52 -7.09 -2.96
CA THR A 23 -35.27 -8.27 -2.11
C THR A 23 -34.69 -9.42 -2.94
N PRO A 24 -33.53 -10.01 -2.55
CA PRO A 24 -32.89 -11.09 -3.29
C PRO A 24 -33.84 -12.21 -3.71
N ASN A 25 -33.85 -12.54 -5.01
CA ASN A 25 -34.73 -13.55 -5.57
C ASN A 25 -33.97 -14.60 -6.40
N VAL A 26 -34.19 -15.86 -6.06
CA VAL A 26 -33.50 -17.00 -6.69
C VAL A 26 -33.89 -17.17 -8.15
N ARG A 27 -35.19 -17.08 -8.49
CA ARG A 27 -35.65 -17.28 -9.88
C ARG A 27 -35.10 -16.19 -10.80
N PHE A 28 -35.08 -14.96 -10.32
CA PHE A 28 -34.45 -13.83 -11.02
C PHE A 28 -32.97 -14.07 -11.29
N ARG A 29 -32.19 -14.42 -10.26
CA ARG A 29 -30.76 -14.72 -10.40
C ARG A 29 -30.50 -15.86 -11.37
N VAL A 30 -31.30 -16.93 -11.32
CA VAL A 30 -31.20 -18.05 -12.27
C VAL A 30 -31.53 -17.60 -13.70
N ALA A 31 -32.53 -16.74 -13.90
CA ALA A 31 -32.86 -16.19 -15.21
C ALA A 31 -31.73 -15.32 -15.78
N ILE A 32 -31.15 -14.43 -14.98
CA ILE A 32 -29.98 -13.64 -15.37
C ILE A 32 -28.79 -14.56 -15.69
N ASN A 33 -28.53 -15.56 -14.84
CA ASN A 33 -27.45 -16.52 -15.08
C ASN A 33 -27.64 -17.31 -16.39
N TRP A 34 -28.88 -17.63 -16.74
CA TRP A 34 -29.21 -18.27 -18.01
C TRP A 34 -28.92 -17.35 -19.22
N LEU A 35 -29.16 -16.05 -19.13
CA LEU A 35 -28.84 -15.11 -20.23
C LEU A 35 -27.36 -15.15 -20.62
N PHE A 36 -26.47 -15.32 -19.64
CA PHE A 36 -25.03 -15.42 -19.88
C PHE A 36 -24.61 -16.74 -20.54
N THR A 37 -25.53 -17.69 -20.76
CA THR A 37 -25.25 -18.83 -21.65
C THR A 37 -25.31 -18.46 -23.13
N GLN A 38 -25.84 -17.29 -23.47
CA GLN A 38 -25.95 -16.77 -24.84
C GLN A 38 -24.86 -15.73 -25.11
N GLU A 39 -23.67 -16.17 -25.52
CA GLU A 39 -22.51 -15.30 -25.77
C GLU A 39 -22.78 -14.17 -26.78
N ALA A 40 -23.68 -14.39 -27.74
CA ALA A 40 -24.06 -13.38 -28.73
C ALA A 40 -24.64 -12.11 -28.09
N VAL A 41 -25.28 -12.24 -26.93
CA VAL A 41 -25.95 -11.14 -26.21
C VAL A 41 -25.09 -10.64 -25.05
N SER A 42 -24.40 -11.53 -24.34
CA SER A 42 -23.64 -11.19 -23.14
C SER A 42 -22.20 -10.73 -23.39
N SER A 43 -21.86 -10.38 -24.64
CA SER A 43 -20.51 -9.94 -25.02
C SER A 43 -20.25 -8.45 -24.73
N SER A 44 -21.30 -7.63 -24.65
CA SER A 44 -21.23 -6.21 -24.34
C SER A 44 -22.42 -5.79 -23.48
N ALA A 45 -22.20 -4.79 -22.61
CA ALA A 45 -23.25 -4.16 -21.82
C ALA A 45 -24.34 -3.54 -22.72
N ASP A 46 -23.96 -2.90 -23.83
CA ASP A 46 -24.90 -2.26 -24.74
C ASP A 46 -25.79 -3.30 -25.43
N LEU A 47 -25.20 -4.38 -25.94
CA LEU A 47 -25.95 -5.47 -26.59
C LEU A 47 -26.91 -6.16 -25.62
N LEU A 48 -26.49 -6.36 -24.37
CA LEU A 48 -27.34 -6.93 -23.34
C LEU A 48 -28.48 -5.99 -22.96
N CYS A 49 -28.22 -4.69 -22.85
CA CYS A 49 -29.23 -3.66 -22.60
C CYS A 49 -30.27 -3.61 -23.74
N GLU A 50 -29.82 -3.48 -24.99
CA GLU A 50 -30.69 -3.46 -26.17
C GLU A 50 -31.55 -4.72 -26.29
N TYR A 51 -30.95 -5.88 -26.02
CA TYR A 51 -31.68 -7.15 -26.02
C TYR A 51 -32.75 -7.20 -24.94
N LEU A 52 -32.44 -6.80 -23.71
CA LEU A 52 -33.41 -6.77 -22.61
C LEU A 52 -34.55 -5.78 -22.88
N LEU A 53 -34.26 -4.59 -23.42
CA LEU A 53 -35.29 -3.62 -23.82
C LEU A 53 -36.17 -4.16 -24.95
N THR A 54 -35.58 -4.81 -25.95
CA THR A 54 -36.31 -5.43 -27.06
C THR A 54 -37.24 -6.55 -26.59
N GLU A 55 -36.77 -7.43 -25.70
CA GLU A 55 -37.58 -8.52 -25.14
C GLU A 55 -38.68 -7.99 -24.19
N CYS A 56 -38.40 -6.90 -23.46
CA CYS A 56 -39.39 -6.18 -22.66
C CYS A 56 -40.55 -5.66 -23.54
N GLU A 57 -40.25 -5.05 -24.68
CA GLU A 57 -41.26 -4.59 -25.63
C GLU A 57 -42.07 -5.74 -26.25
N LYS A 58 -41.42 -6.84 -26.63
CA LYS A 58 -42.12 -8.03 -27.15
C LYS A 58 -43.10 -8.59 -26.12
N LEU A 59 -42.73 -8.63 -24.85
CA LEU A 59 -43.60 -9.07 -23.76
C LEU A 59 -44.77 -8.12 -23.54
N GLN A 60 -44.56 -6.81 -23.60
CA GLN A 60 -45.64 -5.82 -23.52
C GLN A 60 -46.65 -6.00 -24.66
N VAL A 61 -46.16 -6.24 -25.90
CA VAL A 61 -47.01 -6.46 -27.09
C VAL A 61 -47.74 -7.80 -27.05
N SER A 62 -47.20 -8.81 -26.34
CA SER A 62 -47.83 -10.13 -26.21
C SER A 62 -49.21 -10.09 -25.51
N GLY A 63 -49.53 -9.00 -24.80
CA GLY A 63 -50.86 -8.73 -24.24
C GLY A 63 -51.15 -9.42 -22.91
N GLU A 64 -50.15 -9.98 -22.23
CA GLU A 64 -50.32 -10.50 -20.87
C GLU A 64 -50.61 -9.36 -19.88
N ALA A 65 -51.73 -9.44 -19.15
CA ALA A 65 -52.19 -8.37 -18.27
C ALA A 65 -51.15 -7.94 -17.20
N ALA A 66 -50.35 -8.89 -16.72
CA ALA A 66 -49.29 -8.66 -15.75
C ALA A 66 -48.09 -7.86 -16.30
N PHE A 67 -47.99 -7.68 -17.62
CA PHE A 67 -46.90 -6.96 -18.28
C PHE A 67 -47.43 -5.80 -19.13
N SER A 68 -48.61 -5.28 -18.80
CA SER A 68 -49.24 -4.14 -19.48
C SER A 68 -48.48 -2.83 -19.24
N ASP A 69 -47.98 -2.62 -18.01
CA ASP A 69 -47.08 -1.55 -17.63
C ASP A 69 -45.72 -2.13 -17.21
N LEU A 70 -44.68 -1.80 -17.96
CA LEU A 70 -43.29 -2.19 -17.73
C LEU A 70 -42.38 -0.97 -17.53
N ALA A 71 -42.94 0.18 -17.14
CA ALA A 71 -42.18 1.42 -16.96
C ALA A 71 -41.04 1.24 -15.95
N GLN A 72 -41.31 0.61 -14.80
CA GLN A 72 -40.29 0.33 -13.79
C GLN A 72 -39.17 -0.54 -14.36
N ALA A 73 -39.50 -1.66 -15.01
CA ALA A 73 -38.50 -2.55 -15.58
C ALA A 73 -37.60 -1.85 -16.61
N LYS A 74 -38.18 -1.03 -17.50
CA LYS A 74 -37.41 -0.25 -18.49
C LYS A 74 -36.49 0.76 -17.82
N SER A 75 -36.99 1.55 -16.86
CA SER A 75 -36.19 2.53 -16.12
C SER A 75 -35.04 1.88 -15.36
N VAL A 76 -35.29 0.74 -14.70
CA VAL A 76 -34.26 0.01 -13.95
C VAL A 76 -33.17 -0.55 -14.87
N ILE A 77 -33.54 -1.10 -16.04
CA ILE A 77 -32.57 -1.56 -17.06
C ILE A 77 -31.69 -0.41 -17.52
N GLU A 78 -32.28 0.71 -17.91
CA GLU A 78 -31.53 1.89 -18.36
C GLU A 78 -30.63 2.44 -17.25
N LEU A 79 -31.11 2.51 -16.00
CA LEU A 79 -30.32 2.96 -14.86
C LEU A 79 -29.11 2.06 -14.60
N VAL A 80 -29.27 0.74 -14.61
CA VAL A 80 -28.16 -0.19 -14.37
C VAL A 80 -27.09 -0.06 -15.46
N PHE A 81 -27.47 -0.13 -16.73
CA PHE A 81 -26.49 -0.17 -17.82
C PHE A 81 -25.90 1.19 -18.19
N HIS A 82 -26.71 2.27 -18.21
CA HIS A 82 -26.25 3.57 -18.67
C HIS A 82 -25.75 4.48 -17.54
N ARG A 83 -26.01 4.15 -16.26
CA ARG A 83 -25.66 5.01 -15.13
C ARG A 83 -24.86 4.28 -14.05
N LEU A 84 -25.42 3.24 -13.43
CA LEU A 84 -24.76 2.56 -12.31
C LEU A 84 -23.47 1.82 -12.73
N LEU A 85 -23.52 1.05 -13.82
CA LEU A 85 -22.35 0.28 -14.28
C LEU A 85 -21.16 1.20 -14.66
N PRO A 86 -21.34 2.28 -15.46
CA PRO A 86 -20.28 3.27 -15.67
C PRO A 86 -19.82 3.94 -14.38
N ALA A 87 -20.75 4.35 -13.50
CA ALA A 87 -20.38 4.97 -12.23
C ALA A 87 -19.59 4.03 -11.31
N TYR A 88 -19.88 2.73 -11.33
CA TYR A 88 -19.13 1.70 -10.60
C TYR A 88 -17.71 1.55 -11.17
N GLN A 89 -17.56 1.55 -12.50
CA GLN A 89 -16.24 1.53 -13.15
C GLN A 89 -15.43 2.79 -12.82
N ASP A 90 -16.06 3.97 -12.86
CA ASP A 90 -15.41 5.24 -12.54
C ASP A 90 -15.00 5.32 -11.06
N HIS A 91 -15.88 4.88 -10.15
CA HIS A 91 -15.59 4.81 -8.72
C HIS A 91 -14.41 3.88 -8.41
N HIS A 92 -14.28 2.77 -9.16
CA HIS A 92 -13.23 1.76 -9.01
C HIS A 92 -12.08 1.89 -10.00
N ARG A 93 -11.95 3.00 -10.72
CA ARG A 93 -10.85 3.25 -11.68
C ARG A 93 -9.46 3.09 -11.05
N ASP A 94 -9.39 3.35 -9.75
CA ASP A 94 -8.18 3.21 -8.95
C ASP A 94 -8.04 1.75 -8.50
N LEU A 95 -8.90 1.27 -7.59
CA LEU A 95 -8.81 -0.07 -7.00
C LEU A 95 -8.80 -1.22 -8.03
N LEU A 96 -9.61 -1.11 -9.09
CA LEU A 96 -9.84 -2.15 -10.09
C LEU A 96 -9.42 -1.73 -11.51
N GLY A 97 -8.53 -0.73 -11.63
CA GLY A 97 -8.11 -0.18 -12.94
C GLY A 97 -7.41 -1.16 -13.87
N HIS A 98 -7.02 -2.35 -13.39
CA HIS A 98 -6.46 -3.44 -14.19
C HIS A 98 -7.50 -4.31 -14.90
N LEU A 99 -8.78 -4.18 -14.53
CA LEU A 99 -9.87 -4.93 -15.12
C LEU A 99 -10.37 -4.27 -16.40
N GLY A 100 -10.72 -5.09 -17.40
CA GLY A 100 -11.36 -4.63 -18.62
C GLY A 100 -12.87 -4.39 -18.43
N SER A 101 -13.51 -3.69 -19.37
CA SER A 101 -14.95 -3.41 -19.32
C SER A 101 -15.81 -4.68 -19.27
N THR A 102 -15.35 -5.78 -19.87
CA THR A 102 -16.02 -7.09 -19.85
C THR A 102 -15.93 -7.79 -18.50
N ASP A 103 -14.93 -7.50 -17.68
CA ASP A 103 -14.78 -8.13 -16.35
C ASP A 103 -15.87 -7.67 -15.37
N PHE A 104 -16.43 -6.48 -15.58
CA PHE A 104 -17.58 -5.96 -14.84
C PHE A 104 -18.91 -6.54 -15.32
N LEU A 105 -18.92 -7.30 -16.42
CA LEU A 105 -20.10 -7.89 -17.00
C LEU A 105 -20.21 -9.38 -16.60
N ALA A 106 -20.73 -9.62 -15.40
CA ALA A 106 -20.95 -10.97 -14.87
C ALA A 106 -22.39 -11.16 -14.36
N PRO A 107 -22.97 -12.37 -14.48
CA PRO A 107 -24.39 -12.59 -14.25
C PRO A 107 -24.83 -12.20 -12.83
N PHE A 108 -24.10 -12.66 -11.82
CA PHE A 108 -24.47 -12.38 -10.43
C PHE A 108 -24.02 -11.00 -9.95
N LEU A 109 -23.00 -10.39 -10.56
CA LEU A 109 -22.68 -8.99 -10.31
C LEU A 109 -23.80 -8.08 -10.84
N LEU A 110 -24.29 -8.32 -12.07
CA LEU A 110 -25.45 -7.61 -12.60
C LEU A 110 -26.71 -7.87 -11.77
N SER A 111 -26.90 -9.10 -11.29
CA SER A 111 -28.03 -9.40 -10.40
C SER A 111 -27.99 -8.54 -9.14
N ARG A 112 -26.81 -8.35 -8.52
CA ARG A 112 -26.62 -7.44 -7.38
C ARG A 112 -26.90 -5.99 -7.77
N MET A 113 -26.42 -5.53 -8.92
CA MET A 113 -26.69 -4.17 -9.43
C MET A 113 -28.19 -3.91 -9.61
N PHE A 114 -28.94 -4.86 -10.16
CA PHE A 114 -30.40 -4.76 -10.27
C PHE A 114 -31.07 -4.74 -8.89
N GLU A 115 -30.63 -5.58 -7.96
CA GLU A 115 -31.17 -5.64 -6.60
C GLU A 115 -30.99 -4.30 -5.86
N VAL A 116 -29.79 -3.72 -5.87
CA VAL A 116 -29.52 -2.44 -5.18
C VAL A 116 -30.24 -1.25 -5.82
N VAL A 117 -30.36 -1.22 -7.16
CA VAL A 117 -31.16 -0.18 -7.83
C VAL A 117 -32.62 -0.31 -7.39
N LEU A 118 -33.19 -1.51 -7.44
CA LEU A 118 -34.57 -1.74 -7.00
C LEU A 118 -34.79 -1.39 -5.53
N GLU A 119 -33.80 -1.63 -4.67
CA GLU A 119 -33.83 -1.30 -3.23
C GLU A 119 -33.75 0.21 -2.98
N ALA A 120 -32.99 0.97 -3.81
CA ALA A 120 -32.93 2.43 -3.73
C ALA A 120 -34.30 3.11 -3.96
N GLY A 121 -35.21 2.41 -4.67
CA GLY A 121 -36.63 2.74 -4.79
C GLY A 121 -36.96 4.02 -5.58
N GLU A 122 -38.25 4.29 -5.74
CA GLU A 122 -38.76 5.50 -6.40
C GLU A 122 -38.43 6.80 -5.64
N PRO A 123 -38.30 7.95 -6.34
CA PRO A 123 -38.54 8.12 -7.77
C PRO A 123 -37.27 7.83 -8.61
N TRP A 124 -37.45 7.08 -9.71
CA TRP A 124 -36.37 6.62 -10.60
C TRP A 124 -35.74 7.72 -11.46
N ASN A 125 -36.38 8.89 -11.54
CA ASN A 125 -35.89 10.06 -12.28
C ASN A 125 -34.78 10.81 -11.53
N ASP A 126 -34.65 10.61 -10.21
CA ASP A 126 -33.54 11.12 -9.41
C ASP A 126 -32.33 10.19 -9.55
N VAL A 127 -31.75 10.22 -10.74
CA VAL A 127 -30.67 9.31 -11.13
C VAL A 127 -29.46 9.42 -10.21
N GLN A 128 -29.12 10.63 -9.77
CA GLN A 128 -27.96 10.85 -8.91
C GLN A 128 -28.14 10.16 -7.55
N ARG A 129 -29.29 10.38 -6.89
CA ARG A 129 -29.61 9.71 -5.63
C ARG A 129 -29.58 8.20 -5.77
N VAL A 130 -30.21 7.65 -6.81
CA VAL A 130 -30.27 6.19 -7.03
C VAL A 130 -28.88 5.60 -7.20
N VAL A 131 -28.02 6.25 -8.00
CA VAL A 131 -26.64 5.78 -8.23
C VAL A 131 -25.80 5.86 -6.95
N GLU A 132 -25.84 6.96 -6.21
CA GLU A 132 -25.07 7.14 -4.97
C GLU A 132 -25.44 6.08 -3.92
N VAL A 133 -26.73 5.88 -3.67
CA VAL A 133 -27.23 4.85 -2.72
C VAL A 133 -26.85 3.45 -3.20
N SER A 134 -27.02 3.17 -4.50
CA SER A 134 -26.69 1.86 -5.07
C SER A 134 -25.20 1.55 -4.96
N LEU A 135 -24.31 2.53 -5.19
CA LEU A 135 -22.86 2.35 -5.06
C LEU A 135 -22.46 2.03 -3.61
N GLN A 136 -23.00 2.78 -2.65
CA GLN A 136 -22.74 2.55 -1.22
C GLN A 136 -23.17 1.15 -0.78
N GLN A 137 -24.33 0.67 -1.24
CA GLN A 137 -24.81 -0.68 -0.93
C GLN A 137 -24.03 -1.79 -1.65
N LEU A 138 -23.61 -1.54 -2.89
CA LEU A 138 -22.89 -2.52 -3.71
C LEU A 138 -21.47 -2.75 -3.17
N ASN A 139 -20.81 -1.71 -2.68
CA ASN A 139 -19.46 -1.72 -2.11
C ASN A 139 -19.46 -2.29 -0.67
N CYS A 140 -19.63 -3.61 -0.58
CA CYS A 140 -19.89 -4.32 0.67
C CYS A 140 -18.77 -5.28 1.12
N PHE A 141 -17.56 -5.16 0.57
CA PHE A 141 -16.45 -6.04 0.95
C PHE A 141 -15.12 -5.30 0.92
N ILE A 142 -14.25 -5.65 1.85
CA ILE A 142 -12.89 -5.13 1.99
C ILE A 142 -11.86 -6.24 2.25
N GLY A 143 -12.26 -7.28 2.98
CA GLY A 143 -11.37 -8.33 3.48
C GLY A 143 -10.65 -7.92 4.77
N TYR A 144 -9.60 -8.66 5.13
CA TYR A 144 -8.83 -8.34 6.33
C TYR A 144 -8.13 -6.97 6.24
N ARG A 145 -8.64 -6.00 7.00
CA ARG A 145 -8.11 -4.63 7.09
C ARG A 145 -8.11 -4.17 8.56
N PRO A 146 -6.95 -4.17 9.24
CA PRO A 146 -6.83 -3.57 10.56
C PRO A 146 -7.10 -2.06 10.46
N VAL A 147 -7.92 -1.51 11.37
CA VAL A 147 -8.23 -0.08 11.42
C VAL A 147 -7.84 0.44 12.79
N ALA A 148 -6.99 1.47 12.82
CA ALA A 148 -6.63 2.13 14.07
C ALA A 148 -7.88 2.72 14.74
N VAL A 149 -8.03 2.56 16.05
CA VAL A 149 -9.09 3.22 16.82
C VAL A 149 -8.41 4.25 17.71
N LEU A 150 -8.73 5.53 17.50
CA LEU A 150 -8.14 6.65 18.25
C LEU A 150 -9.22 7.38 19.04
N GLU A 151 -8.87 7.90 20.22
CA GLU A 151 -9.79 8.58 21.15
C GLU A 151 -10.28 9.96 20.65
N ASN A 152 -9.89 10.38 19.44
CA ASN A 152 -10.22 11.69 18.86
C ASN A 152 -11.67 11.79 18.33
N GLY A 153 -12.55 10.85 18.69
CA GLY A 153 -13.95 10.83 18.28
C GLY A 153 -14.19 10.40 16.83
N ARG A 154 -13.13 10.08 16.05
CA ARG A 154 -13.30 9.34 14.79
C ARG A 154 -13.68 7.89 15.13
N ARG A 155 -14.95 7.54 14.89
CA ARG A 155 -15.27 6.15 14.54
C ARG A 155 -14.57 5.92 13.21
N MET A 156 -13.40 5.29 13.21
CA MET A 156 -12.67 5.07 11.96
C MET A 156 -13.40 4.00 11.16
N GLU A 157 -14.18 4.48 10.20
CA GLU A 157 -14.72 3.69 9.11
C GLU A 157 -13.67 3.66 8.01
N VAL A 158 -13.58 2.53 7.32
CA VAL A 158 -12.71 2.40 6.15
C VAL A 158 -13.19 3.37 5.06
N TYR A 159 -12.26 3.95 4.30
CA TYR A 159 -12.59 4.76 3.12
C TYR A 159 -13.50 4.01 2.15
N GLU A 160 -14.47 4.74 1.58
CA GLU A 160 -15.46 4.17 0.67
C GLU A 160 -14.82 3.51 -0.57
N HIS A 161 -13.72 4.08 -1.08
CA HIS A 161 -13.00 3.56 -2.26
C HIS A 161 -12.13 2.33 -1.98
N GLU A 162 -11.95 1.90 -0.72
CA GLU A 162 -11.34 0.60 -0.40
C GLU A 162 -12.37 -0.55 -0.52
N ARG A 163 -13.67 -0.24 -0.41
CA ARG A 163 -14.75 -1.22 -0.45
C ARG A 163 -15.22 -1.47 -1.87
N PHE A 164 -15.45 -2.72 -2.24
CA PHE A 164 -15.98 -3.07 -3.56
C PHE A 164 -16.94 -4.26 -3.47
N CYS A 165 -17.62 -4.59 -4.57
CA CYS A 165 -18.43 -5.80 -4.66
C CYS A 165 -17.55 -6.98 -5.11
N PRO A 166 -17.33 -8.02 -4.27
CA PRO A 166 -16.60 -9.20 -4.70
C PRO A 166 -17.45 -9.95 -5.73
N LEU A 167 -16.83 -10.46 -6.79
CA LEU A 167 -17.54 -11.07 -7.91
C LEU A 167 -18.24 -12.37 -7.45
N PRO A 168 -19.57 -12.45 -7.40
CA PRO A 168 -20.22 -13.65 -6.89
C PRO A 168 -20.13 -14.81 -7.89
N LEU A 169 -19.63 -15.95 -7.42
CA LEU A 169 -19.44 -17.18 -8.21
C LEU A 169 -20.54 -18.21 -7.96
N TYR A 170 -21.15 -18.21 -6.78
CA TYR A 170 -22.21 -19.15 -6.42
C TYR A 170 -23.17 -18.58 -5.38
N PHE A 171 -24.44 -18.95 -5.50
CA PHE A 171 -25.47 -18.77 -4.48
C PHE A 171 -26.14 -20.11 -4.15
N GLN A 172 -26.44 -20.34 -2.87
CA GLN A 172 -26.98 -21.62 -2.34
C GLN A 172 -28.13 -22.21 -3.17
N GLU A 173 -29.05 -21.37 -3.64
CA GLU A 173 -30.20 -21.78 -4.46
C GLU A 173 -30.13 -21.28 -5.91
N GLY A 174 -29.25 -20.30 -6.20
CA GLY A 174 -29.06 -19.74 -7.54
C GLY A 174 -28.10 -20.55 -8.43
N GLY A 175 -27.33 -21.46 -7.83
CA GLY A 175 -26.31 -22.24 -8.54
C GLY A 175 -25.04 -21.46 -8.80
N VAL A 176 -24.22 -21.98 -9.72
CA VAL A 176 -22.91 -21.40 -10.08
C VAL A 176 -23.05 -20.43 -11.24
N ALA A 177 -22.35 -19.30 -11.17
CA ALA A 177 -22.30 -18.30 -12.22
C ALA A 177 -21.74 -18.88 -13.54
N VAL A 178 -22.38 -18.54 -14.64
CA VAL A 178 -21.87 -18.81 -15.99
C VAL A 178 -20.63 -17.94 -16.24
N GLY A 179 -19.56 -18.56 -16.73
CA GLY A 179 -18.31 -17.89 -17.06
C GLY A 179 -17.10 -18.82 -16.92
N ARG A 180 -15.90 -18.22 -16.97
CA ARG A 180 -14.60 -18.92 -16.91
C ARG A 180 -14.49 -19.90 -15.74
N TYR A 181 -15.04 -19.55 -14.58
CA TYR A 181 -14.87 -20.32 -13.34
C TYR A 181 -15.88 -21.46 -13.16
N ARG A 182 -16.92 -21.52 -14.00
CA ARG A 182 -18.08 -22.38 -13.77
C ARG A 182 -17.71 -23.85 -13.55
N GLN A 183 -16.92 -24.44 -14.45
CA GLN A 183 -16.60 -25.87 -14.42
C GLN A 183 -15.85 -26.26 -13.15
N LEU A 184 -14.86 -25.44 -12.73
CA LEU A 184 -14.08 -25.69 -11.52
C LEU A 184 -14.94 -25.54 -10.26
N ILE A 185 -15.77 -24.50 -10.18
CA ILE A 185 -16.61 -24.25 -9.00
C ILE A 185 -17.73 -25.30 -8.88
N GLU A 186 -18.39 -25.69 -9.98
CA GLU A 186 -19.40 -26.77 -9.97
C GLU A 186 -18.78 -28.10 -9.51
N SER A 187 -17.61 -28.45 -10.04
CA SER A 187 -16.90 -29.68 -9.66
C SER A 187 -16.42 -29.64 -8.21
N MET A 188 -15.90 -28.50 -7.73
CA MET A 188 -15.48 -28.31 -6.34
C MET A 188 -16.67 -28.41 -5.37
N LEU A 189 -17.81 -27.79 -5.67
CA LEU A 189 -19.00 -27.89 -4.82
C LEU A 189 -19.55 -29.31 -4.78
N ALA A 190 -19.56 -30.02 -5.91
CA ALA A 190 -19.94 -31.43 -5.96
C ALA A 190 -18.98 -32.32 -5.14
N PHE A 191 -17.68 -32.04 -5.23
CA PHE A 191 -16.67 -32.71 -4.42
C PHE A 191 -16.88 -32.46 -2.93
N MET A 192 -17.08 -31.20 -2.53
CA MET A 192 -17.26 -30.80 -1.13
C MET A 192 -18.52 -31.41 -0.50
N LYS A 193 -19.61 -31.58 -1.26
CA LYS A 193 -20.82 -32.30 -0.82
C LYS A 193 -20.57 -33.77 -0.47
N SER A 194 -19.55 -34.39 -1.06
CA SER A 194 -19.20 -35.79 -0.82
C SER A 194 -18.28 -36.00 0.36
N LEU A 195 -17.74 -34.92 0.94
CA LEU A 195 -16.80 -35.00 2.06
C LEU A 195 -17.53 -35.32 3.38
N PRO A 196 -16.95 -36.17 4.23
CA PRO A 196 -17.45 -36.39 5.58
C PRO A 196 -17.26 -35.13 6.45
N GLU A 197 -18.20 -34.92 7.38
CA GLU A 197 -18.18 -33.78 8.30
C GLU A 197 -16.92 -33.74 9.19
N GLU A 198 -16.31 -34.90 9.46
CA GLU A 198 -15.05 -35.02 10.20
C GLU A 198 -13.87 -34.27 9.54
N LEU A 199 -13.91 -34.05 8.22
CA LEU A 199 -12.88 -33.30 7.49
C LEU A 199 -13.19 -31.81 7.39
N THR A 200 -14.46 -31.40 7.48
CA THR A 200 -14.88 -30.00 7.28
C THR A 200 -15.13 -29.26 8.58
N ALA A 201 -15.62 -29.93 9.63
CA ALA A 201 -15.93 -29.34 10.91
C ALA A 201 -14.69 -28.76 11.64
N PRO A 202 -13.53 -29.43 11.69
CA PRO A 202 -12.32 -28.87 12.31
C PRO A 202 -11.79 -27.62 11.58
N ALA A 203 -12.14 -27.46 10.31
CA ALA A 203 -11.80 -26.30 9.49
C ALA A 203 -12.83 -25.16 9.62
N HIS A 204 -13.81 -25.29 10.52
CA HIS A 204 -14.89 -24.32 10.70
C HIS A 204 -15.72 -24.07 9.44
N PHE A 205 -15.76 -25.03 8.51
CA PHE A 205 -16.45 -24.89 7.24
C PHE A 205 -17.68 -25.79 7.15
N SER A 206 -18.79 -25.26 6.65
CA SER A 206 -20.02 -26.02 6.41
C SER A 206 -20.69 -25.53 5.15
N LEU A 207 -20.86 -26.43 4.18
CA LEU A 207 -21.45 -26.09 2.89
C LEU A 207 -22.93 -25.69 3.00
N ASP A 208 -23.67 -26.26 3.95
CA ASP A 208 -25.07 -25.89 4.20
C ASP A 208 -25.22 -24.47 4.74
N ARG A 209 -24.16 -23.94 5.36
CA ARG A 209 -24.08 -22.55 5.85
C ARG A 209 -23.56 -21.58 4.80
N LEU A 210 -22.97 -22.05 3.69
CA LEU A 210 -22.48 -21.19 2.62
C LEU A 210 -23.65 -20.65 1.79
N ALA A 211 -24.01 -19.38 2.00
CA ALA A 211 -25.02 -18.69 1.20
C ALA A 211 -24.44 -18.17 -0.12
N GLU A 212 -23.20 -17.67 -0.08
CA GLU A 212 -22.52 -17.05 -1.21
C GLU A 212 -21.03 -17.45 -1.25
N LEU A 213 -20.54 -17.78 -2.44
CA LEU A 213 -19.10 -17.89 -2.71
C LEU A 213 -18.73 -16.81 -3.72
N SER A 214 -17.75 -15.97 -3.39
CA SER A 214 -17.37 -14.82 -4.21
C SER A 214 -15.87 -14.81 -4.49
N LEU A 215 -15.46 -13.98 -5.43
CA LEU A 215 -14.09 -13.80 -5.86
C LEU A 215 -13.66 -12.36 -5.58
N ASP A 216 -12.60 -12.20 -4.81
CA ASP A 216 -11.85 -10.96 -4.76
C ASP A 216 -11.07 -10.80 -6.07
N VAL A 217 -11.46 -9.79 -6.84
CA VAL A 217 -10.91 -9.47 -8.16
C VAL A 217 -9.77 -8.44 -8.11
N ARG A 218 -9.45 -7.90 -6.92
CA ARG A 218 -8.30 -7.00 -6.75
C ARG A 218 -7.04 -7.73 -7.18
N ALA A 219 -6.11 -6.96 -7.74
CA ALA A 219 -4.82 -7.51 -8.09
C ALA A 219 -4.05 -7.91 -6.82
N HIS A 220 -3.35 -9.04 -6.89
CA HIS A 220 -2.52 -9.49 -5.78
C HIS A 220 -1.26 -8.63 -5.67
N ASP A 221 -0.96 -8.12 -4.48
CA ASP A 221 0.31 -7.45 -4.18
C ASP A 221 1.14 -8.27 -3.18
N HIS A 222 2.20 -8.90 -3.66
CA HIS A 222 3.07 -9.76 -2.86
C HIS A 222 3.77 -9.02 -1.72
N LEU A 223 3.94 -7.70 -1.83
CA LEU A 223 4.60 -6.88 -0.82
C LEU A 223 3.63 -6.28 0.20
N ASP A 224 2.32 -6.36 -0.02
CA ASP A 224 1.35 -5.92 0.98
C ASP A 224 1.44 -6.81 2.22
N PRO A 225 1.58 -6.23 3.44
CA PRO A 225 1.73 -6.99 4.67
C PRO A 225 0.56 -7.94 4.93
N VAL A 226 -0.64 -7.68 4.39
CA VAL A 226 -1.79 -8.60 4.51
C VAL A 226 -1.48 -9.98 3.96
N ASN A 227 -0.62 -10.09 2.94
CA ASN A 227 -0.26 -11.37 2.33
C ASN A 227 0.76 -12.17 3.17
N LYS A 228 1.28 -11.60 4.27
CA LYS A 228 2.01 -12.35 5.30
C LYS A 228 1.08 -13.04 6.29
N ARG A 229 -0.21 -12.67 6.32
CA ARG A 229 -1.21 -13.38 7.12
C ARG A 229 -1.39 -14.79 6.56
N THR A 230 -1.28 -15.76 7.45
CA THR A 230 -1.41 -17.18 7.11
C THR A 230 -2.69 -17.46 6.32
N ASN A 231 -2.56 -18.15 5.18
CA ASN A 231 -3.65 -18.57 4.30
C ASN A 231 -4.55 -17.44 3.74
N TYR A 232 -4.21 -16.15 3.92
CA TYR A 232 -5.01 -15.04 3.37
C TYR A 232 -5.15 -15.08 1.85
N ILE A 233 -4.08 -15.51 1.17
CA ILE A 233 -4.05 -15.70 -0.29
C ILE A 233 -5.03 -16.78 -0.78
N PHE A 234 -5.49 -17.66 0.11
CA PHE A 234 -6.42 -18.75 -0.20
C PHE A 234 -7.89 -18.36 -0.07
N GLY A 235 -8.17 -17.28 0.65
CA GLY A 235 -9.51 -16.75 0.86
C GLY A 235 -9.81 -16.50 2.34
N GLU A 236 -11.02 -16.06 2.63
CA GLU A 236 -11.52 -15.88 3.99
C GLU A 236 -13.05 -15.86 4.05
N TRP A 237 -13.60 -16.17 5.23
CA TRP A 237 -14.96 -15.79 5.55
C TRP A 237 -15.07 -14.28 5.66
N ASP A 238 -16.14 -13.72 5.10
CA ASP A 238 -16.44 -12.31 5.15
C ASP A 238 -17.16 -11.93 6.46
N PRO A 239 -16.55 -11.08 7.32
CA PRO A 239 -17.13 -10.69 8.59
C PRO A 239 -18.41 -9.87 8.47
N GLU A 240 -18.64 -9.18 7.34
CA GLU A 240 -19.80 -8.32 7.15
C GLU A 240 -21.07 -9.11 6.76
N CYS A 241 -20.91 -10.37 6.34
CA CYS A 241 -22.03 -11.25 5.98
C CYS A 241 -22.27 -12.30 7.07
N ILE A 242 -22.85 -11.88 8.19
CA ILE A 242 -23.13 -12.71 9.37
C ILE A 242 -24.62 -12.98 9.55
N ASP A 243 -25.00 -14.19 9.96
CA ASP A 243 -26.37 -14.53 10.33
C ASP A 243 -26.71 -14.19 11.79
N THR A 244 -27.98 -14.31 12.15
CA THR A 244 -28.47 -14.02 13.52
C THR A 244 -27.93 -14.98 14.58
N LYS A 245 -27.30 -16.10 14.19
CA LYS A 245 -26.65 -17.06 15.08
C LYS A 245 -25.15 -16.81 15.21
N GLY A 246 -24.62 -15.79 14.53
CA GLY A 246 -23.21 -15.42 14.59
C GLY A 246 -22.31 -16.19 13.60
N TYR A 247 -22.87 -16.85 12.59
CA TYR A 247 -22.09 -17.54 11.56
C TYR A 247 -21.93 -16.70 10.29
N TYR A 248 -20.71 -16.68 9.75
CA TYR A 248 -20.45 -16.09 8.45
C TYR A 248 -21.13 -16.89 7.32
N ARG A 249 -21.62 -16.20 6.29
CA ARG A 249 -22.45 -16.75 5.21
C ARG A 249 -21.84 -16.58 3.82
N ARG A 250 -20.86 -15.69 3.67
CA ARG A 250 -20.13 -15.44 2.42
C ARG A 250 -18.66 -15.82 2.57
N PHE A 251 -18.17 -16.68 1.69
CA PHE A 251 -16.75 -17.02 1.61
C PHE A 251 -16.14 -16.37 0.36
N VAL A 252 -15.00 -15.70 0.50
CA VAL A 252 -14.35 -14.95 -0.59
C VAL A 252 -13.02 -15.58 -0.94
N LEU A 253 -12.90 -16.04 -2.19
CA LEU A 253 -11.68 -16.58 -2.79
C LEU A 253 -10.83 -15.47 -3.39
N ARG A 254 -9.51 -15.69 -3.54
CA ARG A 254 -8.64 -14.77 -4.28
C ARG A 254 -8.52 -15.18 -5.76
N LYS A 255 -8.65 -14.20 -6.66
CA LYS A 255 -8.50 -14.40 -8.12
C LYS A 255 -7.24 -15.16 -8.51
N LEU A 256 -6.09 -14.84 -7.91
CA LEU A 256 -4.81 -15.47 -8.23
C LEU A 256 -4.84 -17.01 -8.09
N ILE A 257 -5.49 -17.54 -7.05
CA ILE A 257 -5.58 -18.99 -6.80
C ILE A 257 -6.52 -19.65 -7.81
N VAL A 258 -7.70 -19.05 -8.01
CA VAL A 258 -8.70 -19.62 -8.91
C VAL A 258 -8.21 -19.59 -10.35
N ASP A 259 -7.63 -18.48 -10.80
CA ASP A 259 -7.01 -18.35 -12.13
C ASP A 259 -5.88 -19.38 -12.30
N SER A 260 -4.98 -19.52 -11.31
CA SER A 260 -3.88 -20.50 -11.38
C SER A 260 -4.38 -21.93 -11.55
N LEU A 261 -5.47 -22.31 -10.87
CA LEU A 261 -6.05 -23.65 -10.98
C LEU A 261 -6.82 -23.85 -12.29
N VAL A 262 -7.56 -22.84 -12.76
CA VAL A 262 -8.22 -22.89 -14.07
C VAL A 262 -7.19 -23.06 -15.18
N ASP A 263 -6.15 -22.24 -15.18
CA ASP A 263 -5.07 -22.30 -16.17
C ASP A 263 -4.32 -23.63 -16.08
N TRP A 264 -4.14 -24.17 -14.87
CA TRP A 264 -3.59 -25.51 -14.71
C TRP A 264 -4.49 -26.59 -15.34
N VAL A 265 -5.80 -26.51 -15.23
CA VAL A 265 -6.71 -27.47 -15.89
C VAL A 265 -6.66 -27.32 -17.41
N SER A 266 -6.59 -26.09 -17.92
CA SER A 266 -6.66 -25.78 -19.35
C SER A 266 -5.36 -25.94 -20.13
N ASP A 267 -4.20 -25.64 -19.54
CA ASP A 267 -2.89 -25.64 -20.21
C ASP A 267 -2.18 -27.01 -20.21
N GLY A 268 -2.76 -28.00 -19.54
CA GLY A 268 -2.16 -29.32 -19.37
C GLY A 268 -2.00 -30.14 -20.66
N PRO A 269 -1.12 -31.18 -20.66
CA PRO A 269 -1.00 -32.13 -21.76
C PRO A 269 -2.32 -32.81 -22.14
N ASP A 270 -3.19 -33.08 -21.17
CA ASP A 270 -4.58 -33.54 -21.37
C ASP A 270 -5.55 -32.41 -20.99
N ARG A 271 -5.71 -31.45 -21.91
CA ARG A 271 -6.55 -30.26 -21.71
C ARG A 271 -7.96 -30.63 -21.26
N ASN A 272 -8.43 -30.01 -20.19
CA ASN A 272 -9.79 -30.17 -19.66
C ASN A 272 -10.19 -31.64 -19.38
N SER A 273 -9.23 -32.51 -19.03
CA SER A 273 -9.56 -33.88 -18.62
C SER A 273 -10.32 -33.89 -17.28
N ALA A 274 -11.25 -34.83 -17.14
CA ALA A 274 -12.02 -35.01 -15.91
C ALA A 274 -11.10 -35.26 -14.69
N ASP A 275 -9.97 -35.93 -14.91
CA ASP A 275 -8.96 -36.19 -13.88
C ASP A 275 -8.27 -34.92 -13.39
N ARG A 276 -7.87 -34.00 -14.29
CA ARG A 276 -7.32 -32.70 -13.87
C ARG A 276 -8.36 -31.87 -13.15
N LEU A 277 -9.59 -31.83 -13.67
CA LEU A 277 -10.67 -31.09 -13.03
C LEU A 277 -10.93 -31.62 -11.61
N TYR A 278 -10.93 -32.93 -11.41
CA TYR A 278 -11.04 -33.57 -10.10
C TYR A 278 -9.90 -33.15 -9.16
N ASP A 279 -8.65 -33.24 -9.62
CA ASP A 279 -7.48 -32.89 -8.80
C ASP A 279 -7.46 -31.41 -8.41
N ALA A 280 -7.78 -30.52 -9.37
CA ALA A 280 -7.89 -29.08 -9.12
C ALA A 280 -9.04 -28.75 -8.16
N SER A 281 -10.17 -29.48 -8.26
CA SER A 281 -11.31 -29.33 -7.35
C SER A 281 -10.95 -29.76 -5.92
N ALA A 282 -10.23 -30.88 -5.77
CA ALA A 282 -9.75 -31.35 -4.48
C ALA A 282 -8.78 -30.35 -3.83
N VAL A 283 -7.88 -29.78 -4.62
CA VAL A 283 -6.93 -28.76 -4.13
C VAL A 283 -7.64 -27.46 -3.78
N LEU A 284 -8.57 -26.97 -4.60
CA LEU A 284 -9.37 -25.78 -4.26
C LEU A 284 -10.17 -26.00 -2.97
N CYS A 285 -10.77 -27.18 -2.79
CA CYS A 285 -11.47 -27.53 -1.56
C CYS A 285 -10.52 -27.51 -0.35
N GLY A 286 -9.35 -28.16 -0.44
CA GLY A 286 -8.36 -28.14 0.63
C GLY A 286 -7.91 -26.72 0.97
N THR A 287 -7.75 -25.88 -0.05
CA THR A 287 -7.40 -24.46 0.08
C THR A 287 -8.48 -23.65 0.81
N ILE A 288 -9.75 -23.85 0.48
CA ILE A 288 -10.90 -23.24 1.20
C ILE A 288 -10.91 -23.66 2.66
N LEU A 289 -10.75 -24.96 2.94
CA LEU A 289 -10.75 -25.48 4.32
C LEU A 289 -9.60 -24.89 5.14
N MET A 290 -8.39 -24.79 4.57
CA MET A 290 -7.24 -24.17 5.25
C MET A 290 -7.46 -22.67 5.56
N ALA A 291 -8.06 -21.92 4.63
CA ALA A 291 -8.41 -20.52 4.85
C ALA A 291 -9.53 -20.34 5.88
N SER A 292 -10.56 -21.18 5.81
CA SER A 292 -11.65 -21.23 6.79
C SER A 292 -11.14 -21.53 8.20
N ALA A 293 -10.14 -22.41 8.33
CA ALA A 293 -9.51 -22.75 9.60
C ALA A 293 -8.67 -21.62 10.22
N ILE A 294 -8.38 -20.53 9.48
CA ILE A 294 -7.72 -19.34 10.03
C ILE A 294 -8.73 -18.20 10.27
N SER A 295 -9.71 -18.05 9.40
CA SER A 295 -10.75 -17.01 9.53
C SER A 295 -11.83 -17.36 10.57
N GLY A 296 -12.06 -18.66 10.82
CA GLY A 296 -13.08 -19.14 11.72
C GLY A 296 -14.50 -19.00 11.16
N SER A 297 -15.48 -19.64 11.82
CA SER A 297 -16.88 -19.65 11.35
C SER A 297 -17.69 -18.42 11.79
N GLY A 298 -17.13 -17.55 12.62
CA GLY A 298 -17.81 -16.41 13.23
C GLY A 298 -16.91 -15.61 14.17
N PRO A 299 -17.36 -14.45 14.68
CA PRO A 299 -16.53 -13.53 15.48
C PRO A 299 -16.01 -14.13 16.79
N GLN A 300 -16.71 -15.12 17.35
CA GLN A 300 -16.34 -15.79 18.61
C GLN A 300 -15.49 -17.05 18.39
N THR A 301 -14.97 -17.29 17.18
CA THR A 301 -14.21 -18.53 16.90
C THR A 301 -12.85 -18.53 17.58
N TYR A 302 -12.16 -17.38 17.56
CA TYR A 302 -10.86 -17.20 18.19
C TYR A 302 -10.94 -16.01 19.14
N ASP A 303 -10.30 -16.13 20.30
CA ASP A 303 -10.10 -15.03 21.24
C ASP A 303 -8.66 -14.50 21.11
N SER A 304 -8.30 -13.50 21.92
CA SER A 304 -6.95 -12.93 21.95
C SER A 304 -5.89 -13.87 22.51
N THR A 305 -6.27 -15.02 23.09
CA THR A 305 -5.33 -16.03 23.61
C THR A 305 -4.82 -16.97 22.52
N VAL A 306 -5.50 -17.02 21.36
CA VAL A 306 -5.08 -17.80 20.20
C VAL A 306 -4.20 -16.93 19.30
N SER A 307 -2.95 -17.34 19.11
CA SER A 307 -2.06 -16.74 18.11
C SER A 307 -1.82 -17.63 16.90
N LEU A 308 -1.33 -17.05 15.81
CA LEU A 308 -1.01 -17.79 14.58
C LEU A 308 0.03 -18.88 14.84
N THR A 309 0.96 -18.67 15.77
CA THR A 309 1.97 -19.67 16.14
C THR A 309 1.34 -20.95 16.68
N THR A 310 0.27 -20.83 17.46
CA THR A 310 -0.48 -21.99 18.01
C THR A 310 -1.40 -22.64 16.97
N LEU A 311 -1.99 -21.83 16.07
CA LEU A 311 -2.97 -22.27 15.09
C LEU A 311 -2.33 -22.97 13.87
N LEU A 312 -1.16 -22.50 13.44
CA LEU A 312 -0.44 -23.01 12.26
C LEU A 312 -0.20 -24.53 12.29
N PRO A 313 0.32 -25.15 13.38
CA PRO A 313 0.50 -26.60 13.47
C PRO A 313 -0.81 -27.38 13.42
N ILE A 314 -1.93 -26.79 13.86
CA ILE A 314 -3.25 -27.43 13.81
C ILE A 314 -3.73 -27.48 12.35
N VAL A 315 -3.68 -26.33 11.66
CA VAL A 315 -4.11 -26.24 10.26
C VAL A 315 -3.24 -27.09 9.34
N ALA A 316 -1.92 -27.16 9.57
CA ALA A 316 -1.02 -28.02 8.81
C ALA A 316 -1.40 -29.51 8.96
N ARG A 317 -1.70 -29.96 10.18
CA ARG A 317 -2.16 -31.34 10.44
C ARG A 317 -3.51 -31.63 9.78
N GLN A 318 -4.44 -30.68 9.82
CA GLN A 318 -5.74 -30.82 9.16
C GLN A 318 -5.60 -30.96 7.64
N ARG A 319 -4.75 -30.14 7.02
CA ARG A 319 -4.42 -30.23 5.58
C ARG A 319 -3.89 -31.62 5.22
N ASP A 320 -2.91 -32.11 5.97
CA ASP A 320 -2.26 -33.38 5.66
C ASP A 320 -3.23 -34.55 5.86
N ASN A 321 -4.05 -34.51 6.92
CA ASN A 321 -5.14 -35.46 7.13
C ASN A 321 -6.12 -35.46 5.94
N PHE A 322 -6.58 -34.28 5.50
CA PHE A 322 -7.50 -34.15 4.38
C PHE A 322 -6.99 -34.85 3.10
N TYR A 323 -5.76 -34.52 2.65
CA TYR A 323 -5.22 -35.13 1.44
C TYR A 323 -4.89 -36.62 1.60
N GLN A 324 -4.47 -37.04 2.79
CA GLN A 324 -4.20 -38.44 3.07
C GLN A 324 -5.48 -39.28 3.03
N THR A 325 -6.55 -38.83 3.70
CA THR A 325 -7.86 -39.50 3.67
C THR A 325 -8.39 -39.61 2.24
N LEU A 326 -8.24 -38.57 1.42
CA LEU A 326 -8.61 -38.61 0.01
C LEU A 326 -7.83 -39.66 -0.78
N LEU A 327 -6.51 -39.75 -0.55
CA LEU A 327 -5.66 -40.73 -1.23
C LEU A 327 -5.97 -42.17 -0.81
N GLU A 328 -6.29 -42.39 0.47
CA GLU A 328 -6.64 -43.70 1.02
C GLU A 328 -8.02 -44.18 0.55
N THR A 329 -8.98 -43.26 0.46
CA THR A 329 -10.36 -43.54 0.03
C THR A 329 -10.48 -43.66 -1.49
N ALA A 330 -9.50 -43.16 -2.26
CA ALA A 330 -9.53 -43.23 -3.72
C ALA A 330 -9.42 -44.68 -4.23
N THR A 331 -10.49 -45.14 -4.89
CA THR A 331 -10.56 -46.48 -5.51
C THR A 331 -10.45 -46.43 -7.05
N GLY A 332 -10.32 -47.60 -7.69
CA GLY A 332 -10.34 -47.73 -9.15
C GLY A 332 -9.07 -47.26 -9.86
N GLU A 333 -9.20 -46.89 -11.14
CA GLU A 333 -8.07 -46.40 -11.95
C GLU A 333 -7.55 -45.05 -11.44
N ASN A 334 -8.45 -44.15 -11.01
CA ASN A 334 -8.08 -42.86 -10.42
C ASN A 334 -7.25 -43.05 -9.13
N GLY A 335 -7.64 -43.98 -8.25
CA GLY A 335 -6.85 -44.31 -7.05
C GLY A 335 -5.44 -44.80 -7.37
N LYS A 336 -5.28 -45.64 -8.40
CA LYS A 336 -3.95 -46.08 -8.88
C LYS A 336 -3.13 -44.91 -9.44
N ARG A 337 -3.77 -43.99 -10.18
CA ARG A 337 -3.14 -42.77 -10.71
C ARG A 337 -2.65 -41.87 -9.59
N LEU A 338 -3.51 -41.55 -8.62
CA LEU A 338 -3.19 -40.69 -7.48
C LEU A 338 -2.07 -41.26 -6.61
N LYS A 339 -2.05 -42.56 -6.33
CA LYS A 339 -0.96 -43.22 -5.58
C LYS A 339 0.38 -43.12 -6.32
N ARG A 340 0.39 -43.37 -7.63
CA ARG A 340 1.59 -43.21 -8.47
C ARG A 340 2.10 -41.75 -8.46
N LEU A 341 1.20 -40.78 -8.61
CA LEU A 341 1.57 -39.35 -8.57
C LEU A 341 2.06 -38.93 -7.19
N ALA A 342 1.45 -39.43 -6.12
CA ALA A 342 1.88 -39.18 -4.75
C ALA A 342 3.27 -39.78 -4.46
N GLU A 343 3.57 -40.98 -4.98
CA GLU A 343 4.92 -41.58 -4.91
C GLU A 343 5.97 -40.74 -5.65
N GLN A 344 5.64 -40.24 -6.85
CA GLN A 344 6.53 -39.39 -7.65
C GLN A 344 6.82 -38.05 -6.97
N THR A 345 5.79 -37.43 -6.41
CA THR A 345 5.89 -36.09 -5.78
C THR A 345 6.21 -36.15 -4.29
N ARG A 346 6.22 -37.35 -3.70
CA ARG A 346 6.37 -37.63 -2.26
C ARG A 346 5.31 -36.95 -1.38
N GLN A 347 4.21 -36.48 -1.97
CA GLN A 347 3.12 -35.80 -1.28
C GLN A 347 1.77 -36.12 -1.94
N ALA A 348 0.72 -36.30 -1.14
CA ALA A 348 -0.63 -36.45 -1.67
C ALA A 348 -1.05 -35.17 -2.43
N PHE A 349 -1.54 -35.36 -3.67
CA PHE A 349 -1.86 -34.28 -4.60
C PHE A 349 -0.70 -33.30 -4.85
N GLY A 350 0.54 -33.74 -4.63
CA GLY A 350 1.74 -32.90 -4.79
C GLY A 350 1.92 -32.36 -6.21
N HIS A 351 1.42 -33.05 -7.22
CA HIS A 351 1.55 -32.63 -8.63
C HIS A 351 0.79 -31.34 -8.96
N VAL A 352 -0.34 -31.09 -8.28
CA VAL A 352 -1.07 -29.82 -8.43
C VAL A 352 -0.54 -28.78 -7.44
N ARG A 353 -0.30 -29.19 -6.20
CA ARG A 353 0.14 -28.29 -5.13
C ARG A 353 1.53 -27.69 -5.41
N HIS A 354 2.49 -28.49 -5.88
CA HIS A 354 3.81 -27.99 -6.26
C HIS A 354 3.70 -27.01 -7.44
N GLU A 355 2.89 -27.33 -8.45
CA GLU A 355 2.70 -26.46 -9.61
C GLU A 355 2.03 -25.13 -9.21
N LEU A 356 1.00 -25.18 -8.36
CA LEU A 356 0.39 -23.97 -7.80
C LEU A 356 1.41 -23.13 -7.02
N ASN A 357 2.17 -23.74 -6.11
CA ASN A 357 3.20 -23.03 -5.34
C ASN A 357 4.30 -22.45 -6.24
N MET A 358 4.72 -23.16 -7.27
CA MET A 358 5.70 -22.67 -8.25
C MET A 358 5.16 -21.49 -9.05
N ARG A 359 3.89 -21.52 -9.46
CA ARG A 359 3.22 -20.39 -10.14
C ARG A 359 3.12 -19.17 -9.23
N LEU A 360 2.74 -19.36 -7.96
CA LEU A 360 2.67 -18.28 -6.97
C LEU A 360 4.04 -17.67 -6.70
N ALA A 361 5.07 -18.52 -6.51
CA ALA A 361 6.44 -18.07 -6.29
C ALA A 361 6.97 -17.30 -7.51
N LYS A 362 6.72 -17.80 -8.73
CA LYS A 362 7.09 -17.10 -9.96
C LYS A 362 6.36 -15.76 -10.09
N TYR A 363 5.05 -15.73 -9.88
CA TYR A 363 4.26 -14.50 -9.93
C TYR A 363 4.78 -13.45 -8.95
N GLY A 364 5.05 -13.83 -7.70
CA GLY A 364 5.63 -12.93 -6.69
C GLY A 364 7.02 -12.44 -7.07
N ALA A 365 7.89 -13.31 -7.58
CA ALA A 365 9.23 -12.94 -8.03
C ALA A 365 9.19 -11.96 -9.21
N ASP A 366 8.39 -12.25 -10.23
CA ASP A 366 8.19 -11.40 -11.40
C ASP A 366 7.64 -10.04 -10.96
N GLN A 367 6.69 -10.01 -10.02
CA GLN A 367 6.11 -8.76 -9.51
C GLN A 367 7.13 -7.87 -8.81
N VAL A 368 7.96 -8.45 -7.92
CA VAL A 368 9.02 -7.69 -7.22
C VAL A 368 10.01 -7.13 -8.24
N GLN A 369 10.37 -7.91 -9.26
CA GLN A 369 11.26 -7.46 -10.33
C GLN A 369 10.65 -6.29 -11.12
N HIS A 370 9.42 -6.44 -11.63
CA HIS A 370 8.76 -5.41 -12.43
C HIS A 370 8.49 -4.14 -11.63
N ARG A 371 8.10 -4.24 -10.36
CA ARG A 371 7.98 -3.09 -9.45
C ARG A 371 9.30 -2.34 -9.31
N HIS A 372 10.40 -3.05 -9.08
CA HIS A 372 11.71 -2.42 -8.91
C HIS A 372 12.19 -1.73 -10.20
N LEU A 373 11.99 -2.36 -11.37
CA LEU A 373 12.29 -1.76 -12.67
C LEU A 373 11.44 -0.52 -12.93
N SER A 374 10.13 -0.60 -12.66
CA SER A 374 9.21 0.51 -12.78
C SER A 374 9.65 1.71 -11.92
N TRP A 375 10.00 1.46 -10.66
CA TRP A 375 10.52 2.47 -9.75
C TRP A 375 11.85 3.08 -10.24
N MET A 376 12.78 2.27 -10.74
CA MET A 376 14.04 2.77 -11.31
C MET A 376 13.79 3.68 -12.52
N PHE A 377 12.92 3.27 -13.45
CA PHE A 377 12.56 4.08 -14.61
C PHE A 377 11.89 5.39 -14.22
N ALA A 378 11.00 5.38 -13.21
CA ALA A 378 10.39 6.61 -12.68
C ALA A 378 11.45 7.59 -12.21
N ARG A 379 12.41 7.13 -11.39
CA ARG A 379 13.50 7.96 -10.85
C ARG A 379 14.47 8.48 -11.92
N MET A 380 14.63 7.75 -13.02
CA MET A 380 15.40 8.20 -14.18
C MET A 380 14.65 9.19 -15.07
N GLY A 381 13.34 9.38 -14.85
CA GLY A 381 12.47 10.24 -15.67
C GLY A 381 11.95 9.57 -16.94
N PHE A 382 11.97 8.23 -17.01
CA PHE A 382 11.38 7.45 -18.10
C PHE A 382 9.94 7.02 -17.75
N GLU A 383 9.04 7.99 -17.65
CA GLU A 383 7.64 7.81 -17.26
C GLU A 383 6.94 6.68 -18.02
N LYS A 384 7.00 6.69 -19.36
CA LYS A 384 6.31 5.68 -20.18
C LYS A 384 6.79 4.26 -19.89
N ALA A 385 8.11 4.07 -19.77
CA ALA A 385 8.69 2.77 -19.45
C ALA A 385 8.33 2.34 -18.01
N SER A 386 8.29 3.28 -17.07
CA SER A 386 7.84 3.03 -15.71
C SER A 386 6.40 2.52 -15.66
N CYS A 387 5.48 3.18 -16.37
CA CYS A 387 4.08 2.78 -16.44
C CYS A 387 3.89 1.43 -17.16
N GLU A 388 4.64 1.19 -18.24
CA GLU A 388 4.63 -0.10 -18.96
C GLU A 388 5.05 -1.24 -18.02
N GLU A 389 6.15 -1.09 -17.27
CA GLU A 389 6.62 -2.10 -16.29
C GLU A 389 5.63 -2.30 -15.12
N ALA A 390 5.06 -1.22 -14.58
CA ALA A 390 4.04 -1.31 -13.51
C ALA A 390 2.76 -2.04 -13.97
N SER A 391 2.47 -2.00 -15.28
CA SER A 391 1.26 -2.60 -15.85
C SER A 391 1.41 -4.08 -16.16
N VAL A 392 2.64 -4.64 -16.21
CA VAL A 392 2.87 -6.06 -16.53
C VAL A 392 2.22 -6.97 -15.48
N ILE A 393 2.45 -6.66 -14.20
CA ILE A 393 1.76 -7.31 -13.09
C ILE A 393 1.13 -6.19 -12.26
N PRO A 394 -0.17 -5.92 -12.47
CA PRO A 394 -0.78 -4.65 -12.08
C PRO A 394 -1.04 -4.59 -10.57
N CYS A 395 0.01 -4.38 -9.78
CA CYS A 395 -0.11 -4.10 -8.35
C CYS A 395 -0.55 -2.65 -8.14
N LEU A 396 -1.58 -2.47 -7.33
CA LEU A 396 -2.16 -1.16 -7.03
C LEU A 396 -1.12 -0.20 -6.43
N SER A 397 -0.39 -0.62 -5.40
CA SER A 397 0.60 0.23 -4.74
C SER A 397 1.75 0.61 -5.67
N ALA A 398 2.22 -0.35 -6.48
CA ALA A 398 3.33 -0.12 -7.41
C ALA A 398 2.97 0.90 -8.50
N ARG A 399 1.73 0.85 -9.02
CA ARG A 399 1.25 1.85 -9.98
C ARG A 399 1.26 3.26 -9.37
N PHE A 400 0.65 3.44 -8.19
CA PHE A 400 0.58 4.73 -7.52
C PHE A 400 1.98 5.27 -7.16
N GLU A 401 2.84 4.42 -6.60
CA GLU A 401 4.21 4.77 -6.27
C GLU A 401 5.00 5.25 -7.50
N SER A 402 4.98 4.47 -8.59
CA SER A 402 5.67 4.82 -9.83
C SER A 402 5.14 6.08 -10.50
N GLU A 403 3.83 6.30 -10.44
CA GLU A 403 3.16 7.49 -10.97
C GLU A 403 3.50 8.76 -10.18
N ILE A 404 3.52 8.68 -8.84
CA ILE A 404 3.93 9.79 -7.98
C ILE A 404 5.42 10.09 -8.21
N GLN A 405 6.27 9.07 -8.19
CA GLN A 405 7.71 9.21 -8.41
C GLN A 405 8.04 9.84 -9.76
N SER A 406 7.38 9.38 -10.83
CA SER A 406 7.58 9.94 -12.18
C SER A 406 7.22 11.43 -12.23
N ARG A 407 6.10 11.83 -11.63
CA ARG A 407 5.68 13.24 -11.58
C ARG A 407 6.60 14.09 -10.71
N LEU A 408 7.11 13.58 -9.59
CA LEU A 408 8.11 14.28 -8.77
C LEU A 408 9.41 14.56 -9.54
N VAL A 409 9.84 13.64 -10.41
CA VAL A 409 10.99 13.88 -11.31
C VAL A 409 10.65 14.95 -12.35
N LEU A 410 9.44 14.92 -12.93
CA LEU A 410 8.97 15.94 -13.86
C LEU A 410 8.88 17.33 -13.22
N VAL A 411 8.38 17.42 -11.98
CA VAL A 411 8.37 18.67 -11.19
C VAL A 411 9.76 19.29 -11.17
N ARG A 412 10.79 18.53 -10.77
CA ARG A 412 12.18 19.01 -10.71
C ARG A 412 12.71 19.42 -12.08
N ARG A 413 12.35 18.68 -13.14
CA ARG A 413 12.73 19.00 -14.52
C ARG A 413 12.10 20.31 -15.00
N PHE A 414 10.82 20.52 -14.73
CA PHE A 414 10.10 21.74 -15.12
C PHE A 414 10.58 22.96 -14.34
N VAL A 415 10.91 22.81 -13.05
CA VAL A 415 11.55 23.89 -12.27
C VAL A 415 12.85 24.32 -12.94
N LYS A 416 13.73 23.36 -13.29
CA LYS A 416 15.00 23.66 -13.97
C LYS A 416 14.84 24.30 -15.35
N ALA A 417 13.73 24.02 -16.03
CA ALA A 417 13.40 24.64 -17.30
C ALA A 417 12.74 26.04 -17.14
N GLY A 418 12.50 26.51 -15.92
CA GLY A 418 11.75 27.74 -15.65
C GLY A 418 10.25 27.65 -15.92
N GLN A 419 9.73 26.45 -16.15
CA GLN A 419 8.31 26.18 -16.47
C GLN A 419 7.51 25.94 -15.18
N LEU A 420 7.40 26.97 -14.34
CA LEU A 420 6.83 26.84 -13.00
C LEU A 420 5.32 26.53 -13.00
N THR A 421 4.57 26.98 -14.01
CA THR A 421 3.14 26.64 -14.15
C THR A 421 2.93 25.14 -14.36
N GLU A 422 3.73 24.51 -15.22
CA GLU A 422 3.66 23.06 -15.43
C GLU A 422 4.15 22.29 -14.21
N SER A 423 5.17 22.79 -13.52
CA SER A 423 5.65 22.20 -12.27
C SER A 423 4.58 22.21 -11.18
N HIS A 424 3.86 23.33 -11.02
CA HIS A 424 2.73 23.42 -10.09
C HIS A 424 1.60 22.45 -10.46
N ARG A 425 1.23 22.36 -11.74
CA ARG A 425 0.22 21.38 -12.22
C ARG A 425 0.61 19.95 -11.87
N GLN A 426 1.86 19.56 -12.14
CA GLN A 426 2.36 18.23 -11.81
C GLN A 426 2.39 17.97 -10.29
N MET A 427 2.71 18.98 -9.48
CA MET A 427 2.64 18.85 -8.02
C MET A 427 1.20 18.62 -7.53
N MET A 428 0.21 19.33 -8.08
CA MET A 428 -1.19 19.11 -7.73
C MET A 428 -1.67 17.70 -8.11
N GLU A 429 -1.22 17.16 -9.24
CA GLU A 429 -1.48 15.76 -9.61
C GLU A 429 -0.82 14.77 -8.62
N VAL A 430 0.38 15.07 -8.11
CA VAL A 430 1.02 14.24 -7.06
C VAL A 430 0.19 14.22 -5.78
N LEU A 431 -0.33 15.38 -5.35
CA LEU A 431 -1.18 15.47 -4.17
C LEU A 431 -2.48 14.68 -4.35
N ASP A 432 -3.14 14.82 -5.50
CA ASP A 432 -4.35 14.04 -5.84
C ASP A 432 -4.07 12.53 -5.79
N LEU A 433 -2.96 12.08 -6.38
CA LEU A 433 -2.56 10.67 -6.37
C LEU A 433 -2.25 10.14 -4.98
N LEU A 434 -1.60 10.94 -4.13
CA LEU A 434 -1.34 10.56 -2.74
C LEU A 434 -2.66 10.33 -2.01
N HIS A 435 -3.60 11.28 -2.09
CA HIS A 435 -4.91 11.16 -1.44
C HIS A 435 -5.70 9.98 -1.99
N ARG A 436 -5.80 9.82 -3.31
CA ARG A 436 -6.47 8.68 -3.94
C ARG A 436 -5.81 7.35 -3.57
N GLY A 437 -4.48 7.32 -3.51
CA GLY A 437 -3.72 6.15 -3.11
C GLY A 437 -4.04 5.70 -1.68
N ILE A 438 -4.18 6.65 -0.75
CA ILE A 438 -4.63 6.38 0.63
C ILE A 438 -6.09 5.89 0.62
N HIS A 439 -6.99 6.59 -0.06
CA HIS A 439 -8.43 6.29 -0.06
C HIS A 439 -8.82 4.96 -0.71
N CYS A 440 -8.00 4.44 -1.64
CA CYS A 440 -8.23 3.13 -2.27
C CYS A 440 -7.36 2.01 -1.68
N GLY A 441 -6.56 2.30 -0.64
CA GLY A 441 -5.71 1.31 0.04
C GLY A 441 -4.42 0.95 -0.73
N ALA A 442 -4.05 1.72 -1.75
CA ALA A 442 -2.75 1.59 -2.43
C ALA A 442 -1.58 2.00 -1.54
N THR A 443 -1.83 2.96 -0.65
CA THR A 443 -0.88 3.49 0.33
C THR A 443 -1.48 3.35 1.71
N VAL A 444 -0.63 3.13 2.72
CA VAL A 444 -1.09 2.98 4.10
C VAL A 444 -1.82 4.24 4.58
N ASP A 445 -2.88 4.06 5.36
CA ASP A 445 -3.52 5.17 6.07
C ASP A 445 -2.53 5.73 7.10
N PRO A 446 -2.17 7.04 7.04
CA PRO A 446 -1.28 7.65 8.02
C PRO A 446 -1.70 7.45 9.49
N TRP A 447 -3.00 7.29 9.79
CA TRP A 447 -3.45 7.01 11.15
C TRP A 447 -3.02 5.66 11.69
N ASN A 448 -2.73 4.69 10.81
CA ASN A 448 -2.19 3.40 11.23
C ASN A 448 -0.78 3.54 11.82
N ILE A 449 -0.04 4.60 11.49
CA ILE A 449 1.27 4.88 12.09
C ILE A 449 1.13 5.07 13.60
N LEU A 450 0.14 5.86 14.02
CA LEU A 450 -0.19 6.07 15.43
C LEU A 450 -0.85 4.85 16.06
N GLY A 451 -1.90 4.32 15.43
CA GLY A 451 -2.71 3.27 16.03
C GLY A 451 -2.01 1.93 16.18
N PHE A 452 -1.01 1.66 15.32
CA PHE A 452 -0.25 0.41 15.32
C PHE A 452 1.26 0.61 15.42
N GLN A 453 1.74 1.82 15.72
CA GLN A 453 3.18 2.12 15.86
C GLN A 453 4.02 1.73 14.63
N GLY A 454 3.46 1.87 13.44
CA GLY A 454 4.10 1.45 12.18
C GLY A 454 4.09 -0.07 11.94
N GLN A 455 3.38 -0.84 12.77
CA GLN A 455 3.17 -2.28 12.59
C GLN A 455 1.86 -2.56 11.85
N PHE A 456 1.75 -3.77 11.30
CA PHE A 456 0.57 -4.34 10.70
C PHE A 456 0.14 -5.59 11.48
N PRO A 457 -1.00 -5.56 12.19
CA PRO A 457 -1.54 -6.73 12.89
C PRO A 457 -2.00 -7.80 11.89
N LEU A 458 -1.49 -9.02 12.00
CA LEU A 458 -1.88 -10.17 11.15
C LEU A 458 -3.01 -11.00 11.76
N PHE A 459 -3.20 -10.92 13.07
CA PHE A 459 -4.21 -11.68 13.81
C PHE A 459 -4.68 -10.94 15.07
N PHE A 460 -5.52 -11.58 15.87
CA PHE A 460 -6.08 -11.00 17.09
C PHE A 460 -5.03 -10.78 18.18
N ALA A 461 -4.06 -11.68 18.30
CA ALA A 461 -3.00 -11.58 19.29
C ALA A 461 -2.00 -10.48 18.90
N ARG A 462 -1.59 -9.66 19.87
CA ARG A 462 -0.66 -8.54 19.64
C ARG A 462 0.70 -8.98 19.11
N GLU A 463 1.17 -10.15 19.55
CA GLU A 463 2.42 -10.76 19.09
C GLU A 463 2.43 -11.11 17.60
N ASP A 464 1.25 -11.27 16.98
CA ASP A 464 1.10 -11.54 15.56
C ASP A 464 1.10 -10.24 14.73
N SER A 465 2.08 -9.37 14.96
CA SER A 465 2.25 -8.11 14.21
C SER A 465 3.60 -8.07 13.50
N ILE A 466 3.65 -7.42 12.34
CA ILE A 466 4.89 -7.25 11.55
C ILE A 466 5.09 -5.79 11.15
N PRO A 467 6.33 -5.34 10.88
CA PRO A 467 6.54 -3.98 10.37
C PRO A 467 5.79 -3.74 9.05
N ASP A 468 5.04 -2.64 8.96
CA ASP A 468 4.36 -2.24 7.72
C ASP A 468 5.33 -1.47 6.82
N ASN A 469 5.95 -2.19 5.88
CA ASN A 469 6.87 -1.61 4.88
C ASN A 469 6.28 -0.45 4.06
N ARG A 470 4.95 -0.34 3.96
CA ARG A 470 4.31 0.77 3.22
C ARG A 470 4.40 2.08 3.98
N VAL A 471 4.61 2.04 5.30
CA VAL A 471 4.85 3.25 6.13
C VAL A 471 6.14 3.92 5.69
N ASP A 472 7.22 3.18 5.53
CA ASP A 472 8.51 3.73 5.07
C ASP A 472 8.37 4.38 3.68
N ILE A 473 7.68 3.70 2.76
CA ILE A 473 7.41 4.23 1.42
C ILE A 473 6.61 5.54 1.50
N LEU A 474 5.57 5.59 2.34
CA LEU A 474 4.77 6.80 2.54
C LEU A 474 5.63 7.95 3.11
N LEU A 475 6.48 7.68 4.11
CA LEU A 475 7.40 8.66 4.68
C LEU A 475 8.34 9.22 3.60
N GLU A 476 8.97 8.35 2.81
CA GLU A 476 9.84 8.77 1.70
C GLU A 476 9.10 9.62 0.66
N LEU A 477 7.86 9.25 0.30
CA LEU A 477 7.05 10.02 -0.64
C LEU A 477 6.72 11.40 -0.10
N ILE A 478 6.32 11.51 1.17
CA ILE A 478 5.98 12.79 1.81
C ILE A 478 7.19 13.71 1.88
N GLU A 479 8.36 13.19 2.26
CA GLU A 479 9.60 13.97 2.28
C GLU A 479 9.90 14.54 0.88
N GLN A 480 9.78 13.71 -0.17
CA GLN A 480 10.02 14.16 -1.54
C GLN A 480 8.97 15.16 -2.05
N ILE A 481 7.71 15.05 -1.61
CA ILE A 481 6.65 16.02 -1.90
C ILE A 481 6.97 17.36 -1.25
N PHE A 482 7.32 17.37 0.03
CA PHE A 482 7.72 18.59 0.74
C PHE A 482 8.93 19.27 0.10
N ASP A 483 9.94 18.48 -0.29
CA ASP A 483 11.08 18.96 -1.07
C ASP A 483 10.67 19.56 -2.40
N GLY A 484 9.74 18.93 -3.12
CA GLY A 484 9.21 19.42 -4.38
C GLY A 484 8.48 20.76 -4.22
N CYS A 485 7.61 20.88 -3.21
CA CYS A 485 6.92 22.14 -2.90
C CYS A 485 7.91 23.26 -2.58
N SER A 486 8.89 22.97 -1.72
CA SER A 486 9.91 23.93 -1.32
C SER A 486 10.79 24.38 -2.51
N LEU A 487 11.10 23.45 -3.43
CA LEU A 487 11.83 23.75 -4.66
C LEU A 487 11.05 24.69 -5.58
N ILE A 488 9.76 24.42 -5.81
CA ILE A 488 8.90 25.30 -6.63
C ILE A 488 8.80 26.69 -5.99
N MET A 489 8.56 26.74 -4.67
CA MET A 489 8.47 28.00 -3.92
C MET A 489 9.76 28.82 -4.02
N SER A 490 10.92 28.17 -3.91
CA SER A 490 12.23 28.81 -3.96
C SER A 490 12.50 29.45 -5.33
N GLU A 491 12.27 28.71 -6.42
CA GLU A 491 12.46 29.26 -7.76
C GLU A 491 11.39 30.29 -8.13
N ALA A 492 10.14 30.11 -7.69
CA ALA A 492 9.09 31.11 -7.87
C ALA A 492 9.45 32.44 -7.20
N ALA A 493 9.98 32.40 -5.96
CA ALA A 493 10.44 33.59 -5.26
C ALA A 493 11.62 34.27 -5.97
N ALA A 494 12.60 33.48 -6.40
CA ALA A 494 13.78 33.99 -7.09
C ALA A 494 13.45 34.55 -8.51
N LEU A 495 12.41 34.03 -9.17
CA LEU A 495 11.85 34.52 -10.45
C LEU A 495 10.74 35.57 -10.28
N GLY A 496 10.33 35.88 -9.04
CA GLY A 496 9.35 36.92 -8.73
C GLY A 496 7.93 36.56 -9.18
N GLN A 497 7.61 35.27 -9.26
CA GLN A 497 6.27 34.75 -9.57
C GLN A 497 5.49 34.51 -8.28
N THR A 498 4.97 35.60 -7.70
CA THR A 498 4.29 35.57 -6.39
C THR A 498 3.03 34.71 -6.40
N GLU A 499 2.26 34.72 -7.49
CA GLU A 499 1.01 33.94 -7.62
C GLU A 499 1.26 32.42 -7.47
N ILE A 500 2.29 31.89 -8.14
CA ILE A 500 2.63 30.46 -8.04
C ILE A 500 3.22 30.13 -6.67
N HIS A 501 4.02 31.02 -6.10
CA HIS A 501 4.56 30.84 -4.75
C HIS A 501 3.45 30.73 -3.71
N GLU A 502 2.45 31.63 -3.75
CA GLU A 502 1.32 31.63 -2.82
C GLU A 502 0.42 30.40 -3.01
N ALA A 503 0.14 30.00 -4.24
CA ALA A 503 -0.67 28.82 -4.54
C ALA A 503 -0.02 27.52 -4.00
N VAL A 504 1.29 27.33 -4.22
CA VAL A 504 2.01 26.16 -3.70
C VAL A 504 2.09 26.19 -2.17
N LEU A 505 2.27 27.38 -1.57
CA LEU A 505 2.31 27.55 -0.13
C LEU A 505 0.99 27.18 0.56
N GLU A 506 -0.15 27.48 -0.07
CA GLU A 506 -1.46 27.09 0.43
C GLU A 506 -1.60 25.57 0.49
N SER A 507 -1.37 24.89 -0.64
CA SER A 507 -1.41 23.42 -0.72
C SER A 507 -0.39 22.74 0.22
N PHE A 508 0.82 23.30 0.33
CA PHE A 508 1.84 22.76 1.22
C PHE A 508 1.45 22.92 2.70
N ARG A 509 0.88 24.07 3.10
CA ARG A 509 0.35 24.27 4.46
C ARG A 509 -0.77 23.30 4.79
N GLU A 510 -1.69 23.08 3.86
CA GLU A 510 -2.79 22.16 4.06
C GLU A 510 -2.28 20.73 4.30
N LEU A 511 -1.41 20.23 3.42
CA LEU A 511 -0.82 18.90 3.56
C LEU A 511 0.00 18.78 4.85
N ALA A 512 0.87 19.75 5.15
CA ALA A 512 1.69 19.76 6.36
C ALA A 512 0.84 19.78 7.65
N GLY A 513 -0.22 20.59 7.68
CA GLY A 513 -1.14 20.65 8.81
C GLY A 513 -2.02 19.41 8.97
N GLN A 514 -2.25 18.65 7.90
CA GLN A 514 -2.84 17.30 7.99
C GLN A 514 -1.82 16.30 8.52
N TRP A 515 -0.60 16.32 7.98
CA TRP A 515 0.48 15.41 8.29
C TRP A 515 0.89 15.42 9.77
N ASP A 516 1.05 16.60 10.35
CA ASP A 516 1.47 16.75 11.76
C ASP A 516 0.44 16.18 12.76
N ARG A 517 -0.79 15.86 12.33
CA ARG A 517 -1.79 15.18 13.17
C ARG A 517 -1.53 13.68 13.32
N TYR A 518 -0.77 13.08 12.41
CA TYR A 518 -0.53 11.63 12.37
C TYR A 518 0.66 11.20 13.25
N ALA A 519 1.22 12.12 14.04
CA ALA A 519 2.30 11.93 15.01
C ALA A 519 3.45 11.00 14.55
N THR A 520 3.93 11.21 13.33
CA THR A 520 5.15 10.56 12.82
C THR A 520 6.41 10.88 13.62
N THR A 521 6.31 11.81 14.57
CA THR A 521 7.39 12.27 15.44
C THR A 521 7.36 11.61 16.83
N THR A 522 6.31 10.85 17.15
CA THR A 522 6.18 10.17 18.46
C THR A 522 6.61 8.71 18.43
N VAL A 523 6.58 8.08 17.25
CA VAL A 523 7.08 6.70 17.09
C VAL A 523 8.60 6.75 16.96
N ASN A 524 9.31 6.11 17.90
CA ASN A 524 10.77 6.18 18.00
C ASN A 524 11.50 5.54 16.82
N ASP A 525 10.95 4.45 16.26
CA ASP A 525 11.61 3.64 15.23
C ASP A 525 11.37 4.12 13.79
N LEU A 526 10.64 5.23 13.60
CA LEU A 526 10.32 5.77 12.28
C LEU A 526 11.10 7.05 11.97
N THR A 527 11.24 7.36 10.69
CA THR A 527 11.83 8.64 10.25
C THR A 527 10.90 9.79 10.61
N HIS A 528 11.40 10.75 11.39
CA HIS A 528 10.61 11.89 11.84
C HIS A 528 10.50 12.95 10.75
N ILE A 529 9.27 13.14 10.25
CA ILE A 529 8.95 14.19 9.28
C ILE A 529 8.09 15.26 9.97
N TYR A 530 8.59 16.49 10.01
CA TYR A 530 7.91 17.65 10.60
C TYR A 530 7.32 18.53 9.50
N GLY A 531 6.01 18.47 9.30
CA GLY A 531 5.29 19.17 8.24
C GLY A 531 5.38 20.68 8.37
N MET A 532 4.85 21.26 9.45
CA MET A 532 4.81 22.71 9.62
C MET A 532 6.21 23.34 9.76
N GLN A 533 7.18 22.58 10.29
CA GLN A 533 8.58 23.01 10.30
C GLN A 533 9.14 23.10 8.87
N SER A 534 8.82 22.14 8.00
CA SER A 534 9.22 22.15 6.59
C SER A 534 8.61 23.33 5.82
N VAL A 535 7.35 23.67 6.09
CA VAL A 535 6.70 24.87 5.54
C VAL A 535 7.41 26.14 6.02
N SER A 536 7.67 26.26 7.32
CA SER A 536 8.36 27.42 7.90
C SER A 536 9.74 27.61 7.28
N ALA A 537 10.49 26.51 7.12
CA ALA A 537 11.78 26.49 6.43
C ALA A 537 11.65 26.98 4.97
N ALA A 538 10.68 26.48 4.21
CA ALA A 538 10.45 26.86 2.83
C ALA A 538 10.08 28.35 2.67
N VAL A 539 9.26 28.90 3.57
CA VAL A 539 8.88 30.31 3.59
C VAL A 539 10.11 31.20 3.86
N LYS A 540 10.94 30.85 4.84
CA LYS A 540 12.17 31.59 5.16
C LYS A 540 13.14 31.60 3.98
N VAL A 541 13.34 30.45 3.33
CA VAL A 541 14.16 30.32 2.11
C VAL A 541 13.60 31.18 0.97
N GLY A 542 12.29 31.09 0.71
CA GLY A 542 11.63 31.90 -0.31
C GLY A 542 11.80 33.40 -0.07
N LYS A 543 11.66 33.86 1.17
CA LYS A 543 11.90 35.26 1.55
C LYS A 543 13.35 35.67 1.29
N ALA A 544 14.32 34.88 1.74
CA ALA A 544 15.73 35.17 1.51
C ALA A 544 16.09 35.25 0.02
N LEU A 545 15.49 34.39 -0.82
CA LEU A 545 15.69 34.42 -2.28
C LEU A 545 14.99 35.60 -2.96
N ALA A 546 13.81 36.01 -2.47
CA ALA A 546 13.15 37.23 -2.92
C ALA A 546 13.98 38.48 -2.57
N ASP A 547 14.51 38.54 -1.35
CA ASP A 547 15.39 39.62 -0.90
C ASP A 547 16.70 39.64 -1.71
N TRP A 548 17.30 38.48 -1.95
CA TRP A 548 18.49 38.31 -2.79
C TRP A 548 18.25 38.82 -4.22
N ARG A 549 17.08 38.56 -4.80
CA ARG A 549 16.68 39.11 -6.10
C ARG A 549 16.61 40.64 -6.09
N THR A 550 16.05 41.24 -5.04
CA THR A 550 15.95 42.71 -4.92
C THR A 550 17.29 43.38 -4.67
N ALA A 551 18.22 42.67 -4.01
CA ALA A 551 19.52 43.20 -3.59
C ALA A 551 20.55 43.34 -4.75
N GLY A 552 20.36 42.65 -5.87
CA GLY A 552 21.22 42.78 -7.05
C GLY A 552 22.71 42.49 -6.75
N GLU A 553 23.61 43.46 -6.94
CA GLU A 553 25.05 43.30 -6.66
C GLU A 553 25.37 43.13 -5.16
N ALA A 554 24.53 43.64 -4.26
CA ALA A 554 24.72 43.47 -2.80
C ALA A 554 24.48 42.04 -2.32
N ALA A 555 23.87 41.20 -3.16
CA ALA A 555 23.50 39.83 -2.85
C ALA A 555 24.70 38.84 -2.86
N GLY A 556 25.83 39.25 -3.43
CA GLY A 556 27.11 38.53 -3.39
C GLY A 556 27.94 38.79 -2.13
N ASP A 557 27.49 39.69 -1.24
CA ASP A 557 28.19 39.96 0.02
C ASP A 557 27.83 38.92 1.10
N ILE A 558 28.85 38.41 1.79
CA ILE A 558 28.71 37.48 2.91
C ILE A 558 27.90 38.12 4.05
N SER A 559 27.96 39.45 4.16
CA SER A 559 27.21 40.22 5.16
C SER A 559 25.68 40.10 4.98
N PHE A 560 25.20 39.99 3.74
CA PHE A 560 23.78 39.80 3.40
C PHE A 560 23.30 38.43 3.92
N TRP A 561 23.99 37.35 3.54
CA TRP A 561 23.60 36.01 3.95
C TRP A 561 23.66 35.79 5.46
N ARG A 562 24.60 36.46 6.14
CA ARG A 562 24.69 36.40 7.60
C ARG A 562 23.41 36.85 8.31
N GLN A 563 22.66 37.80 7.73
CA GLN A 563 21.39 38.28 8.31
C GLN A 563 20.25 37.26 8.17
N HIS A 564 20.28 36.41 7.13
CA HIS A 564 19.24 35.43 6.85
C HIS A 564 19.56 34.03 7.40
N VAL A 565 20.84 33.71 7.57
CA VAL A 565 21.34 32.41 8.08
C VAL A 565 20.88 32.12 9.49
N ASP A 566 20.72 33.14 10.34
CA ASP A 566 20.25 32.96 11.72
C ASP A 566 18.82 32.41 11.77
N GLU A 567 18.05 32.57 10.68
CA GLU A 567 16.71 32.00 10.56
C GLU A 567 16.71 30.54 10.06
N PHE A 568 17.85 30.00 9.59
CA PHE A 568 17.95 28.63 9.09
C PHE A 568 18.25 27.63 10.20
N ASP A 569 17.22 26.86 10.57
CA ASP A 569 17.26 25.87 11.66
C ASP A 569 17.22 24.42 11.14
N VAL A 570 17.04 24.22 9.84
CA VAL A 570 16.84 22.91 9.20
C VAL A 570 17.84 22.71 8.07
N THR A 571 18.33 21.47 7.92
CA THR A 571 19.26 21.04 6.86
C THR A 571 18.78 21.40 5.46
N SER A 572 17.48 21.24 5.18
CA SER A 572 16.87 21.53 3.88
C SER A 572 16.97 23.01 3.49
N SER A 573 16.91 23.94 4.46
CA SER A 573 17.02 25.38 4.19
C SER A 573 18.36 25.75 3.56
N PHE A 574 19.48 25.27 4.15
CA PHE A 574 20.81 25.50 3.58
C PHE A 574 20.95 24.83 2.21
N ALA A 575 20.52 23.58 2.10
CA ALA A 575 20.69 22.81 0.88
C ALA A 575 19.97 23.44 -0.32
N GLN A 576 18.76 23.96 -0.13
CA GLN A 576 17.98 24.61 -1.19
C GLN A 576 18.61 25.92 -1.65
N VAL A 577 18.96 26.81 -0.72
CA VAL A 577 19.60 28.09 -1.05
C VAL A 577 20.93 27.87 -1.78
N VAL A 578 21.79 26.98 -1.25
CA VAL A 578 23.07 26.66 -1.88
C VAL A 578 22.86 26.06 -3.27
N THR A 579 21.85 25.21 -3.45
CA THR A 579 21.54 24.64 -4.77
C THR A 579 21.17 25.74 -5.77
N THR A 580 20.26 26.64 -5.42
CA THR A 580 19.87 27.77 -6.29
C THR A 580 21.06 28.68 -6.60
N LEU A 581 21.95 28.95 -5.63
CA LEU A 581 23.15 29.76 -5.86
C LEU A 581 24.16 29.10 -6.80
N LEU A 582 24.37 27.78 -6.64
CA LEU A 582 25.24 27.01 -7.53
C LEU A 582 24.71 27.00 -8.96
N GLU A 583 23.39 26.86 -9.15
CA GLU A 583 22.75 26.91 -10.47
C GLU A 583 22.89 28.29 -11.13
N ARG A 584 22.88 29.37 -10.33
CA ARG A 584 23.12 30.76 -10.79
C ARG A 584 24.60 31.14 -10.89
N LYS A 585 25.51 30.18 -10.67
CA LYS A 585 26.97 30.34 -10.71
C LYS A 585 27.54 31.33 -9.69
N ASP A 586 26.84 31.60 -8.59
CA ASP A 586 27.39 32.36 -7.47
C ASP A 586 28.16 31.44 -6.51
N HIS A 587 29.39 31.12 -6.93
CA HIS A 587 30.26 30.20 -6.19
C HIS A 587 30.74 30.78 -4.85
N ILE A 588 30.80 32.10 -4.71
CA ILE A 588 31.30 32.76 -3.50
C ILE A 588 30.24 32.70 -2.40
N ALA A 589 29.00 33.06 -2.72
CA ALA A 589 27.89 32.95 -1.77
C ALA A 589 27.62 31.48 -1.39
N ALA A 590 27.65 30.56 -2.37
CA ALA A 590 27.50 29.14 -2.12
C ALA A 590 28.59 28.58 -1.19
N LEU A 591 29.86 28.96 -1.40
CA LEU A 591 30.96 28.57 -0.50
C LEU A 591 30.72 29.13 0.90
N GLY A 592 30.38 30.41 1.04
CA GLY A 592 30.13 31.06 2.33
C GLY A 592 29.04 30.34 3.14
N LEU A 593 27.90 30.02 2.51
CA LEU A 593 26.80 29.31 3.15
C LEU A 593 27.15 27.86 3.52
N LEU A 594 27.89 27.15 2.67
CA LEU A 594 28.35 25.79 2.99
C LEU A 594 29.29 25.78 4.20
N MET A 595 30.20 26.75 4.29
CA MET A 595 31.11 26.87 5.44
C MET A 595 30.34 27.24 6.71
N GLN A 596 29.33 28.09 6.59
CA GLN A 596 28.47 28.46 7.71
C GLN A 596 27.64 27.26 8.21
N TRP A 597 27.09 26.45 7.30
CA TRP A 597 26.42 25.21 7.65
C TRP A 597 27.40 24.25 8.35
N LEU A 598 28.61 24.08 7.81
CA LEU A 598 29.66 23.26 8.42
C LEU A 598 30.03 23.74 9.84
N SER A 599 30.08 25.06 10.07
CA SER A 599 30.35 25.61 11.41
C SER A 599 29.23 25.32 12.43
N ARG A 600 28.02 25.01 11.96
CA ARG A 600 26.85 24.66 12.78
C ARG A 600 26.60 23.15 12.83
N ALA A 601 27.55 22.32 12.41
CA ALA A 601 27.42 20.87 12.31
C ALA A 601 27.02 20.16 13.62
N ASP A 602 27.33 20.76 14.77
CA ASP A 602 26.93 20.26 16.10
C ASP A 602 25.43 20.41 16.36
N THR A 603 24.80 21.41 15.73
CA THR A 603 23.36 21.73 15.90
C THR A 603 22.51 21.28 14.73
N ILE A 604 23.05 21.36 13.51
CA ILE A 604 22.38 21.01 12.26
C ILE A 604 23.17 19.89 11.61
N ARG A 605 22.51 18.76 11.34
CA ARG A 605 23.16 17.59 10.73
C ARG A 605 23.74 17.96 9.36
N LEU A 606 24.90 17.39 9.04
CA LEU A 606 25.58 17.54 7.74
C LEU A 606 24.83 16.86 6.59
N GLU A 607 23.99 15.88 6.93
CA GLU A 607 23.18 15.11 6.00
C GLU A 607 21.84 14.77 6.67
N ASN A 608 20.74 14.97 5.94
CA ASN A 608 19.42 14.49 6.32
C ASN A 608 18.62 14.17 5.05
N GLY A 609 18.17 12.93 4.91
CA GLY A 609 17.44 12.47 3.71
C GLY A 609 18.19 12.79 2.41
N GLY A 610 17.51 13.51 1.50
CA GLY A 610 18.09 13.95 0.22
C GLY A 610 19.07 15.13 0.30
N HIS A 611 19.21 15.78 1.47
CA HIS A 611 19.99 17.00 1.64
C HIS A 611 21.34 16.68 2.28
N SER A 612 22.41 16.80 1.51
CA SER A 612 23.77 16.43 1.96
C SER A 612 24.78 17.52 1.62
N ILE A 613 25.48 18.02 2.63
CA ILE A 613 26.58 18.98 2.44
C ILE A 613 27.66 18.37 1.53
N HIS A 614 27.87 17.05 1.64
CA HIS A 614 28.89 16.32 0.89
C HIS A 614 28.63 16.40 -0.61
N VAL A 615 27.38 16.22 -1.03
CA VAL A 615 26.97 16.32 -2.44
C VAL A 615 27.13 17.75 -2.96
N LEU A 616 26.76 18.75 -2.16
CA LEU A 616 26.87 20.16 -2.55
C LEU A 616 28.32 20.64 -2.64
N LEU A 617 29.20 20.16 -1.74
CA LEU A 617 30.64 20.42 -1.82
C LEU A 617 31.25 19.82 -3.09
N HIS A 618 30.84 18.60 -3.49
CA HIS A 618 31.26 18.02 -4.77
C HIS A 618 30.76 18.83 -5.97
N LYS A 619 29.49 19.28 -5.96
CA LYS A 619 28.95 20.14 -7.01
C LYS A 619 29.74 21.45 -7.12
N LEU A 620 29.99 22.12 -6.00
CA LEU A 620 30.80 23.33 -5.95
C LEU A 620 32.21 23.09 -6.49
N MET A 621 32.87 22.00 -6.07
CA MET A 621 34.21 21.62 -6.55
C MET A 621 34.23 21.42 -8.06
N HIS A 622 33.25 20.69 -8.61
CA HIS A 622 33.13 20.51 -10.06
C HIS A 622 32.92 21.83 -10.80
N SER A 623 32.08 22.74 -10.27
CA SER A 623 31.88 24.08 -10.85
C SER A 623 33.17 24.91 -10.82
N ILE A 624 33.93 24.89 -9.72
CA ILE A 624 35.21 25.58 -9.62
C ILE A 624 36.22 25.01 -10.62
N CYS A 625 36.32 23.67 -10.70
CA CYS A 625 37.21 22.98 -11.63
C CYS A 625 36.86 23.20 -13.11
N ALA A 626 35.60 23.53 -13.42
CA ALA A 626 35.15 23.85 -14.77
C ALA A 626 35.46 25.29 -15.20
N SER A 627 35.91 26.16 -14.29
CA SER A 627 36.29 27.55 -14.61
C SER A 627 37.42 27.60 -15.64
N GLU A 628 37.29 28.40 -16.70
CA GLU A 628 38.25 28.48 -17.81
C GLU A 628 39.60 29.07 -17.40
N ASN A 629 39.64 29.96 -16.40
CA ASN A 629 40.88 30.62 -15.97
C ASN A 629 41.64 29.80 -14.90
N PRO A 630 42.87 29.31 -15.19
CA PRO A 630 43.64 28.50 -14.24
C PRO A 630 44.01 29.24 -12.96
N ALA A 631 44.28 30.56 -13.04
CA ALA A 631 44.69 31.36 -11.88
C ALA A 631 43.55 31.53 -10.87
N ASP A 632 42.36 31.88 -11.37
CA ASP A 632 41.16 32.05 -10.53
C ASP A 632 40.73 30.71 -9.92
N ARG A 633 40.83 29.62 -10.70
CA ARG A 633 40.57 28.26 -10.23
C ARG A 633 41.47 27.92 -9.03
N TRP A 634 42.78 28.17 -9.13
CA TRP A 634 43.72 27.89 -8.05
C TRP A 634 43.45 28.71 -6.79
N ILE A 635 43.15 30.00 -6.94
CA ILE A 635 42.79 30.88 -5.83
C ILE A 635 41.54 30.37 -5.11
N MET A 636 40.51 29.99 -5.88
CA MET A 636 39.25 29.51 -5.33
C MET A 636 39.40 28.15 -4.64
N LEU A 637 40.17 27.22 -5.21
CA LEU A 637 40.48 25.92 -4.58
C LEU A 637 41.20 26.09 -3.25
N ARG A 638 42.26 26.92 -3.21
CA ARG A 638 42.98 27.22 -1.97
C ARG A 638 42.07 27.83 -0.92
N ARG A 639 41.21 28.77 -1.33
CA ARG A 639 40.26 29.42 -0.44
C ARG A 639 39.23 28.44 0.11
N MET A 640 38.70 27.55 -0.73
CA MET A 640 37.73 26.53 -0.34
C MET A 640 38.31 25.58 0.71
N PHE A 641 39.50 25.00 0.49
CA PHE A 641 40.11 24.09 1.46
C PHE A 641 40.51 24.81 2.76
N ALA A 642 41.06 26.02 2.67
CA ALA A 642 41.43 26.80 3.86
C ALA A 642 40.20 27.14 4.72
N PHE A 643 39.08 27.50 4.10
CA PHE A 643 37.84 27.73 4.84
C PHE A 643 37.21 26.45 5.37
N MET A 644 37.29 25.35 4.63
CA MET A 644 36.77 24.07 5.11
C MET A 644 37.51 23.59 6.36
N GLU A 645 38.84 23.66 6.36
CA GLU A 645 39.67 23.34 7.53
C GLU A 645 39.34 24.24 8.72
N ALA A 646 39.16 25.54 8.49
CA ALA A 646 38.84 26.49 9.55
C ALA A 646 37.45 26.30 10.16
N ASN A 647 36.46 25.84 9.39
CA ASN A 647 35.06 25.72 9.83
C ASN A 647 34.66 24.28 10.22
N ALA A 648 35.43 23.25 9.84
CA ALA A 648 35.10 21.85 10.13
C ALA A 648 35.20 21.48 11.62
N GLY A 649 35.96 22.23 12.42
CA GLY A 649 36.12 21.96 13.85
C GLY A 649 36.52 20.49 14.11
N VAL A 650 35.72 19.78 14.90
CA VAL A 650 35.99 18.38 15.27
C VAL A 650 35.83 17.40 14.09
N PHE A 651 35.08 17.77 13.05
CA PHE A 651 34.92 16.94 11.85
C PHE A 651 36.20 16.85 11.01
N TRP A 652 37.17 17.75 11.19
CA TRP A 652 38.47 17.70 10.52
C TRP A 652 39.42 16.64 11.11
N LEU A 653 39.13 16.16 12.32
CA LEU A 653 39.97 15.22 13.05
C LEU A 653 39.50 13.78 12.83
N VAL A 654 40.45 12.85 12.76
CA VAL A 654 40.15 11.42 12.67
C VAL A 654 39.53 10.97 14.00
N PRO A 655 38.30 10.43 14.00
CA PRO A 655 37.65 9.98 15.22
C PRO A 655 38.42 8.83 15.87
N SER A 656 38.63 8.87 17.19
CA SER A 656 39.24 7.77 17.95
C SER A 656 38.19 6.99 18.74
N LEU A 657 38.21 5.66 18.70
CA LEU A 657 37.29 4.81 19.48
C LEU A 657 37.38 5.09 21.00
N THR A 658 38.56 5.49 21.48
CA THR A 658 38.81 5.85 22.87
C THR A 658 38.08 7.13 23.32
N GLU A 659 37.89 8.09 22.41
CA GLU A 659 37.17 9.36 22.68
C GLU A 659 35.70 9.07 22.95
N PHE A 660 35.05 8.29 22.07
CA PHE A 660 33.63 7.95 22.20
C PHE A 660 33.35 6.99 23.37
N ALA A 661 34.24 6.03 23.63
CA ALA A 661 34.14 5.16 24.82
C ALA A 661 34.26 5.96 26.14
N ALA A 662 35.08 7.02 26.17
CA ALA A 662 35.21 7.89 27.33
C ALA A 662 34.00 8.84 27.49
N GLU A 663 33.38 9.29 26.39
CA GLU A 663 32.14 10.08 26.42
C GLU A 663 30.94 9.27 26.91
N GLN A 664 30.81 7.99 26.49
CA GLN A 664 29.79 7.11 27.08
C GLN A 664 30.01 6.89 28.57
N LYS A 665 31.25 6.66 29.02
CA LYS A 665 31.57 6.57 30.46
C LYS A 665 31.26 7.85 31.24
N LYS A 666 31.32 9.02 30.60
CA LYS A 666 30.94 10.30 31.22
C LYS A 666 29.42 10.50 31.25
N ARG A 667 28.70 10.10 30.20
CA ARG A 667 27.22 10.15 30.16
C ARG A 667 26.59 9.17 31.15
N GLY A 668 27.12 7.95 31.27
CA GLY A 668 26.70 6.96 32.27
C GLY A 668 26.99 7.34 33.73
N ARG A 669 27.74 8.43 33.99
CA ARG A 669 27.93 9.00 35.34
C ARG A 669 26.91 10.08 35.70
N SER A 670 26.09 10.55 34.76
CA SER A 670 25.08 11.59 34.98
C SER A 670 23.67 11.01 35.20
N ASP A 671 23.38 9.82 34.67
CA ASP A 671 22.13 9.08 34.90
C ASP A 671 22.42 7.86 35.78
N HIS A 672 22.27 8.02 37.10
CA HIS A 672 22.17 6.86 38.00
C HIS A 672 20.77 6.24 37.90
N ARG A 673 20.46 5.63 36.75
CA ARG A 673 19.37 4.63 36.68
C ARG A 673 19.60 3.43 35.76
N GLU A 674 20.55 3.44 34.83
CA GLU A 674 20.82 2.25 34.00
C GLU A 674 22.31 2.12 33.66
N SER A 675 23.13 1.86 34.68
CA SER A 675 24.47 1.31 34.44
C SER A 675 24.38 -0.19 34.72
N LEU A 676 24.27 -0.99 33.65
CA LEU A 676 24.50 -2.43 33.71
C LEU A 676 25.88 -2.68 34.34
N ASP A 677 25.87 -3.31 35.51
CA ASP A 677 27.06 -3.63 36.28
C ASP A 677 27.85 -4.75 35.60
N LEU A 678 28.88 -4.38 34.84
CA LEU A 678 29.76 -5.28 34.13
C LEU A 678 30.58 -6.22 35.06
N GLU A 679 30.54 -6.03 36.39
CA GLU A 679 31.25 -6.90 37.34
C GLU A 679 30.47 -8.15 37.78
N HIS A 680 29.18 -8.29 37.44
CA HIS A 680 28.33 -9.41 37.89
C HIS A 680 28.09 -10.55 36.87
N LEU A 681 28.77 -10.55 35.71
CA LEU A 681 28.61 -11.55 34.65
C LEU A 681 29.06 -12.99 34.99
N PHE A 682 29.60 -13.25 36.19
CA PHE A 682 30.20 -14.56 36.55
C PHE A 682 29.84 -15.15 37.92
N ASP A 683 28.89 -14.61 38.68
CA ASP A 683 28.43 -15.27 39.92
C ASP A 683 26.92 -15.52 39.88
N GLY A 684 26.55 -16.76 40.23
CA GLY A 684 25.19 -17.28 40.12
C GLY A 684 24.30 -17.02 41.33
N ASP A 685 23.00 -17.02 41.01
CA ASP A 685 21.78 -17.19 41.81
C ASP A 685 21.30 -16.12 42.81
N GLU A 686 19.99 -15.85 42.63
CA GLU A 686 18.91 -15.43 43.54
C GLU A 686 18.84 -14.00 44.12
N SER A 687 17.80 -13.25 43.71
CA SER A 687 16.56 -12.98 44.48
C SER A 687 16.01 -11.55 44.29
N ASP A 688 14.68 -11.47 44.31
CA ASP A 688 13.80 -10.32 44.12
C ASP A 688 14.11 -9.13 45.05
N GLU A 689 13.94 -7.89 44.57
CA GLU A 689 13.38 -6.81 45.39
C GLU A 689 12.79 -5.64 44.57
N HIS A 690 11.55 -5.33 44.92
CA HIS A 690 10.59 -4.32 44.48
C HIS A 690 11.08 -2.96 43.93
N ASN A 691 10.43 -2.53 42.83
CA ASN A 691 10.45 -1.16 42.29
C ASN A 691 9.77 -0.16 43.24
N LEU A 692 10.57 0.73 43.83
CA LEU A 692 10.18 1.76 44.82
C LEU A 692 9.90 3.15 44.17
N PHE A 693 9.30 3.22 42.97
CA PHE A 693 9.04 4.51 42.29
C PHE A 693 7.70 4.59 41.54
N GLU A 694 6.63 4.02 42.10
CA GLU A 694 5.25 4.23 41.61
C GLU A 694 4.65 5.61 41.95
N ALA A 695 5.28 6.45 42.78
CA ALA A 695 4.57 7.57 43.41
C ALA A 695 4.57 8.92 42.67
N ALA A 696 4.49 8.96 41.32
CA ALA A 696 4.41 10.24 40.59
C ALA A 696 3.38 10.32 39.45
N TRP A 697 2.63 9.25 39.16
CA TRP A 697 1.59 9.22 38.13
C TRP A 697 0.23 8.68 38.63
N ASP A 698 -0.04 8.84 39.93
CA ASP A 698 -1.23 8.31 40.64
C ASP A 698 -2.60 8.89 40.20
N ASP A 699 -2.70 9.73 39.16
CA ASP A 699 -3.96 10.42 38.82
C ASP A 699 -4.33 10.46 37.33
N VAL A 700 -3.78 9.57 36.50
CA VAL A 700 -4.31 9.34 35.14
C VAL A 700 -4.58 7.85 34.91
N SER A 701 -5.80 7.42 35.18
CA SER A 701 -6.25 6.04 34.91
C SER A 701 -6.84 5.93 33.50
N TYR A 702 -6.14 5.25 32.58
CA TYR A 702 -6.74 4.69 31.38
C TYR A 702 -7.62 3.50 31.77
N ARG A 703 -8.85 3.45 31.24
CA ARG A 703 -9.77 2.33 31.48
C ARG A 703 -9.98 1.61 30.17
N ASP A 704 -9.21 0.55 30.00
CA ASP A 704 -9.31 -0.32 28.84
C ASP A 704 -10.71 -0.93 28.71
N SER A 705 -11.21 -0.99 27.48
CA SER A 705 -12.53 -1.58 27.18
C SER A 705 -12.49 -3.10 27.05
N THR A 706 -11.32 -3.74 27.21
CA THR A 706 -11.12 -5.18 27.08
C THR A 706 -10.88 -5.94 28.39
N ASP A 707 -10.89 -5.29 29.56
CA ASP A 707 -10.87 -5.90 30.92
C ASP A 707 -9.94 -7.12 31.05
N ASP A 708 -8.71 -7.00 30.50
CA ASP A 708 -7.73 -8.09 30.39
C ASP A 708 -6.73 -8.15 31.56
N GLY A 709 -6.94 -7.33 32.59
CA GLY A 709 -6.25 -7.44 33.88
C GLY A 709 -4.76 -7.07 33.87
N ASN A 710 -4.26 -6.43 32.80
CA ASN A 710 -2.86 -6.02 32.70
C ASN A 710 -2.74 -4.48 32.73
N ALA A 711 -2.04 -3.94 33.73
CA ALA A 711 -1.81 -2.51 33.90
C ALA A 711 -0.31 -2.19 33.67
N GLY A 712 0.03 -1.65 32.50
CA GLY A 712 1.37 -1.17 32.17
C GLY A 712 1.30 -0.13 31.05
N ASP A 713 2.10 0.95 31.16
CA ASP A 713 1.97 2.18 30.37
C ASP A 713 2.65 2.17 28.99
N THR A 714 3.60 1.27 28.74
CA THR A 714 4.30 1.12 27.45
C THR A 714 4.87 -0.30 27.33
N VAL A 715 5.05 -0.78 26.09
CA VAL A 715 5.82 -1.99 25.81
C VAL A 715 7.31 -1.64 25.95
N ASP A 716 7.82 -1.63 27.17
CA ASP A 716 9.25 -1.37 27.45
C ASP A 716 10.05 -2.65 27.75
N GLU A 717 9.57 -3.82 27.33
CA GLU A 717 10.35 -5.05 27.47
C GLU A 717 10.47 -5.81 26.14
N GLY A 718 11.64 -5.68 25.50
CA GLY A 718 12.17 -6.69 24.57
C GLY A 718 12.88 -6.17 23.32
N TYR A 719 14.22 -6.06 23.39
CA TYR A 719 15.18 -6.03 22.28
C TYR A 719 14.79 -5.23 21.02
N ALA A 720 14.88 -3.90 21.09
CA ALA A 720 14.87 -3.04 19.91
C ALA A 720 16.16 -3.22 19.06
N PRO A 721 16.07 -3.34 17.72
CA PRO A 721 17.22 -3.19 16.82
C PRO A 721 17.81 -1.77 16.96
N GLY A 722 19.13 -1.63 17.17
CA GLY A 722 19.75 -0.32 17.42
C GLY A 722 20.22 -0.08 18.86
N THR A 723 20.08 -1.05 19.75
CA THR A 723 20.43 -0.95 21.18
C THR A 723 21.80 -1.55 21.52
N THR A 724 22.52 -2.10 20.53
CA THR A 724 23.87 -2.60 20.79
C THR A 724 24.87 -1.45 20.93
N GLU A 725 25.83 -1.56 21.85
CA GLU A 725 26.86 -0.53 22.09
C GLU A 725 27.59 -0.11 20.81
N PHE A 726 27.78 -1.05 19.88
CA PHE A 726 28.42 -0.81 18.59
C PHE A 726 27.56 0.03 17.62
N GLU A 727 26.24 -0.13 17.61
CA GLU A 727 25.35 0.69 16.77
C GLU A 727 25.29 2.14 17.26
N VAL A 728 25.33 2.35 18.58
CA VAL A 728 25.41 3.69 19.18
C VAL A 728 26.73 4.37 18.81
N LEU A 729 27.85 3.65 18.93
CA LEU A 729 29.17 4.15 18.50
C LEU A 729 29.21 4.42 17.00
N TYR A 730 28.61 3.55 16.18
CA TYR A 730 28.52 3.71 14.74
C TYR A 730 27.81 5.02 14.36
N ARG A 731 26.64 5.31 14.93
CA ARG A 731 25.87 6.55 14.68
C ARG A 731 26.66 7.82 15.01
N GLN A 732 27.57 7.77 15.98
CA GLN A 732 28.39 8.92 16.39
C GLN A 732 29.62 9.12 15.48
N ILE A 733 30.22 8.03 15.02
CA ILE A 733 31.45 8.04 14.22
C ILE A 733 31.14 8.27 12.73
N GLU A 734 30.05 7.69 12.23
CA GLU A 734 29.69 7.68 10.81
C GLU A 734 29.70 9.09 10.16
N PRO A 735 29.09 10.14 10.75
CA PRO A 735 29.08 11.48 10.13
C PRO A 735 30.48 12.07 9.96
N ARG A 736 31.39 11.87 10.94
CA ARG A 736 32.78 12.33 10.85
C ARG A 736 33.55 11.58 9.77
N LEU A 737 33.39 10.26 9.69
CA LEU A 737 34.05 9.46 8.65
C LEU A 737 33.56 9.82 7.24
N LYS A 738 32.26 10.00 7.05
CA LYS A 738 31.67 10.47 5.78
C LYS A 738 32.24 11.83 5.36
N PHE A 739 32.38 12.77 6.31
CA PHE A 739 32.99 14.07 6.04
C PHE A 739 34.46 13.94 5.63
N LEU A 740 35.29 13.19 6.36
CA LEU A 740 36.70 12.98 6.00
C LEU A 740 36.86 12.28 4.64
N HIS A 741 36.01 11.28 4.35
CA HIS A 741 35.96 10.65 3.05
C HIS A 741 35.66 11.66 1.93
N THR A 742 34.68 12.54 2.17
CA THR A 742 34.35 13.65 1.25
C THR A 742 35.55 14.56 1.03
N VAL A 743 36.25 14.98 2.08
CA VAL A 743 37.46 15.81 1.98
C VAL A 743 38.53 15.11 1.12
N GLY A 744 38.78 13.82 1.35
CA GLY A 744 39.72 13.03 0.56
C GLY A 744 39.34 12.95 -0.92
N SER A 745 38.06 12.72 -1.23
CA SER A 745 37.53 12.74 -2.60
C SER A 745 37.74 14.10 -3.28
N LEU A 746 37.42 15.20 -2.58
CA LEU A 746 37.59 16.56 -3.08
C LEU A 746 39.06 16.90 -3.39
N TRP A 747 39.99 16.47 -2.54
CA TRP A 747 41.44 16.59 -2.80
C TRP A 747 41.85 15.83 -4.06
N GLY A 748 41.33 14.62 -4.27
CA GLY A 748 41.55 13.84 -5.48
C GLY A 748 41.07 14.56 -6.74
N ILE A 749 39.85 15.10 -6.71
CA ILE A 749 39.28 15.88 -7.83
C ILE A 749 40.12 17.12 -8.13
N ALA A 750 40.51 17.87 -7.11
CA ALA A 750 41.35 19.05 -7.26
C ALA A 750 42.72 18.71 -7.87
N ALA A 751 43.39 17.67 -7.39
CA ALA A 751 44.68 17.21 -7.90
C ALA A 751 44.62 16.79 -9.38
N VAL A 752 43.56 16.07 -9.78
CA VAL A 752 43.34 15.68 -11.18
C VAL A 752 43.06 16.90 -12.06
N SER A 753 42.25 17.84 -11.59
CA SER A 753 41.92 19.06 -12.34
C SER A 753 43.18 19.90 -12.61
N ILE A 754 44.02 20.09 -11.60
CA ILE A 754 45.28 20.83 -11.73
C ILE A 754 46.26 20.09 -12.64
N SER A 755 46.42 18.78 -12.46
CA SER A 755 47.33 17.97 -13.29
C SER A 755 46.93 17.98 -14.77
N ARG A 756 45.63 17.98 -15.08
CA ARG A 756 45.15 18.11 -16.47
C ARG A 756 45.50 19.47 -17.08
N SER A 757 45.33 20.55 -16.31
CA SER A 757 45.71 21.90 -16.76
C SER A 757 47.23 22.03 -16.98
N ALA A 758 48.05 21.40 -16.15
CA ALA A 758 49.51 21.37 -16.31
C ALA A 758 50.00 20.50 -17.47
N ALA A 759 49.19 19.57 -17.97
CA ALA A 759 49.51 18.72 -19.13
C ALA A 759 48.98 19.27 -20.47
N SER A 760 48.12 20.30 -20.43
CA SER A 760 47.59 21.01 -21.60
C SER A 760 48.34 22.30 -21.94
N GLU A 761 49.19 22.77 -21.03
CA GLU A 761 50.28 23.73 -21.30
C GLU A 761 51.51 22.99 -21.82
#